data_AF-A0A7S0TVJ8-F1
#
_entry.id   AF-A0A7S0TVJ8-F1
#
_cell.length_a   1.000
_cell.length_b   1.000
_cell.length_c   1.000
_cell.angle_alpha   90.00
_cell.angle_beta   90.00
_cell.angle_gamma   90.00
#
_symmetry.space_group_name_H-M   'P 1'
#
loop_
_entity.id
_entity.type
_entity.pdbx_description
1 polymer ?
#
loop_
_entity_poly.entity_id
_entity_poly.type
_entity_poly.pdbx_seq_one_letter_code
_entity_poly.pdbx_strand_id
1 'polypeptide(L)'
;KYANTPPAGAAMSQAAEKLNVVVNSVFALQIKLVEEYNGDVVNFAGDAMFVLFRADDLKVAAQRAAACSLAMLAETDKRLKSMEEMGVDALDSQLFLHIGVGAGKIRAMTYGGGVYDKAEFVAAGPGLTEAKDAGELAKMGEMVISRTVLDLCQDLGPKVEKVPPEKLAAEGLEGFEFYVLNSLQQTPALPSITMRQECLMRLSKCDNADVQEAMRRFVPHSISACVDYGQSPKEAEECRRVTIMFIRLLDIQCDPFDYSKPETVEVIQKCICEIYSVLGRYEGTVSRFQIDDKGTVLKIVFGFPMMAHEDDPVRAVHAAIEIRKNLKERLTVQSCLGIATGTTICGLVGNEVRLEYTAVGSSVILAARLMQNANCCILVNTETQKASSGSAVFEKICSIKVKGKDAKVPVYRPVESERRITKKLAPVRDNSGILGRDIEINKLRQHLEEYVNAWKRKESLRCCVISGPAGIGKATVLGRFLGIITERSNPAVRVLKASAEAIESKTPYYPWKKIFAKLLGVDAGKQATQFTHRACMNSLRNILGDDFEEHEVLNDVLPTHIPTLGARMNHDTRARSEKLTELLCMLLNKAIEREPVAIVIHACQWLDNSSYAFLKQVMLRAVFPLLVILTTRSQEVDVELSEVVEAGVMVDQIALEPFSPDMSVQLVRKTLGAIELEDQVKEAVWSRSHGIPLYCVEFARAVKDSGGAPLNELPDTITGAVLLRIDRLLPAQKLVLKIVAVAGKDVSKELIAEVAPAQFSPEDLQTELETLVSEDILFRDTRNGYCFRHEMVQEVVLGFLTFSQKRLLHKRIANYHLNAAEEVSPAALANHFEHAARGMDAADLDVPTAKRAVWFLKAAAEEAMKANAHADAQKYMARHADLWNILPASAEPFDLEMALGLVDGNEKLLKQVLDQFITNTSTSLENLKTTLAKAIEENAAPSAADTGNSSPEQRKKKALGSDSWRDTMRFGAQGIASAASTLGASLLSQKAETVESSVLEATSPHEIIAELQALEDSFKAVKAGMPAGSGQESVADGESAEKDGRGSGKPKESRPTSKGDDLLDEMMKEAPKQLVMDWSAALA
;
A
#
# COMPACT_ATOMS: atom_id res chain seq x y z
N LYS A 1 0.44 -4.17 22.91
CA LYS A 1 -0.78 -4.83 22.40
C LYS A 1 -1.88 -3.86 21.89
N TYR A 2 -1.68 -2.54 21.82
CA TYR A 2 -2.75 -1.56 21.47
C TYR A 2 -2.48 -0.63 20.26
N ALA A 3 -1.51 -0.92 19.37
CA ALA A 3 -1.13 0.05 18.31
C ALA A 3 -1.30 -0.42 16.85
N ASN A 4 -1.77 -1.64 16.56
CA ASN A 4 -1.75 -2.19 15.19
C ASN A 4 -3.10 -2.69 14.67
N THR A 5 -4.23 -2.38 15.32
CA THR A 5 -5.53 -2.65 14.72
C THR A 5 -5.86 -1.53 13.72
N PRO A 6 -5.96 -1.79 12.40
CA PRO A 6 -6.49 -0.80 11.49
C PRO A 6 -7.88 -0.34 11.98
N PRO A 7 -8.25 0.94 11.82
CA PRO A 7 -9.60 1.38 12.14
C PRO A 7 -10.62 0.44 11.48
N ALA A 8 -11.75 0.14 12.13
CA ALA A 8 -12.67 -0.92 11.71
C ALA A 8 -13.08 -0.87 10.21
N GLY A 9 -13.04 0.32 9.58
CA GLY A 9 -13.24 0.49 8.14
C GLY A 9 -12.10 -0.03 7.24
N ALA A 10 -10.84 0.08 7.67
CA ALA A 10 -9.66 -0.39 6.93
C ALA A 10 -9.49 -1.92 6.98
N ALA A 11 -9.91 -2.57 8.07
CA ALA A 11 -10.00 -4.04 8.14
C ALA A 11 -11.06 -4.59 7.17
N MET A 12 -12.22 -3.94 7.08
CA MET A 12 -13.28 -4.34 6.16
C MET A 12 -12.91 -4.13 4.68
N SER A 13 -12.15 -3.07 4.35
CA SER A 13 -11.68 -2.86 2.97
C SER A 13 -10.63 -3.89 2.57
N GLN A 14 -9.71 -4.27 3.46
CA GLN A 14 -8.74 -5.33 3.18
C GLN A 14 -9.39 -6.69 2.94
N ALA A 15 -10.39 -7.06 3.76
CA ALA A 15 -11.14 -8.29 3.56
C ALA A 15 -11.91 -8.32 2.22
N ALA A 16 -12.50 -7.18 1.82
CA ALA A 16 -13.17 -7.06 0.53
C ALA A 16 -12.19 -7.16 -0.66
N GLU A 17 -10.98 -6.63 -0.51
CA GLU A 17 -9.94 -6.69 -1.54
C GLU A 17 -9.44 -8.11 -1.72
N LYS A 18 -9.17 -8.79 -0.61
CA LYS A 18 -8.75 -10.19 -0.61
C LYS A 18 -9.76 -11.08 -1.32
N LEU A 19 -11.04 -10.92 -0.95
CA LEU A 19 -12.11 -11.66 -1.61
C LEU A 19 -12.13 -11.38 -3.12
N ASN A 20 -11.96 -10.11 -3.53
CA ASN A 20 -11.93 -9.75 -4.95
C ASN A 20 -10.74 -10.39 -5.69
N VAL A 21 -9.54 -10.41 -5.08
CA VAL A 21 -8.36 -11.08 -5.66
C VAL A 21 -8.59 -12.57 -5.84
N VAL A 22 -9.11 -13.25 -4.82
CA VAL A 22 -9.38 -14.70 -4.89
C VAL A 22 -10.47 -14.99 -5.93
N VAL A 23 -11.56 -14.24 -5.91
CA VAL A 23 -12.66 -14.39 -6.88
C VAL A 23 -12.17 -14.14 -8.31
N ASN A 24 -11.37 -13.11 -8.55
CA ASN A 24 -10.79 -12.84 -9.87
C ASN A 24 -9.82 -13.94 -10.33
N SER A 25 -9.09 -14.57 -9.40
CA SER A 25 -8.23 -15.71 -9.75
C SER A 25 -9.03 -16.92 -10.23
N VAL A 26 -10.19 -17.18 -9.61
CA VAL A 26 -11.12 -18.24 -10.03
C VAL A 26 -11.82 -17.87 -11.34
N PHE A 27 -12.28 -16.63 -11.47
CA PHE A 27 -12.87 -16.13 -12.72
C PHE A 27 -11.87 -16.18 -13.88
N ALA A 28 -10.59 -15.92 -13.67
CA ALA A 28 -9.59 -16.01 -14.73
C ALA A 28 -9.49 -17.42 -15.31
N LEU A 29 -9.53 -18.44 -14.46
CA LEU A 29 -9.58 -19.84 -14.88
C LEU A 29 -10.88 -20.15 -15.64
N GLN A 30 -12.01 -19.74 -15.09
CA GLN A 30 -13.33 -19.99 -15.69
C GLN A 30 -13.47 -19.30 -17.05
N ILE A 31 -13.06 -18.03 -17.19
CA ILE A 31 -13.10 -17.29 -18.46
C ILE A 31 -12.27 -18.00 -19.53
N LYS A 32 -11.11 -18.54 -19.16
CA LYS A 32 -10.26 -19.33 -20.09
C LYS A 32 -11.00 -20.57 -20.60
N LEU A 33 -11.66 -21.30 -19.71
CA LEU A 33 -12.48 -22.47 -20.08
C LEU A 33 -13.70 -22.09 -20.92
N VAL A 34 -14.37 -20.97 -20.62
CA VAL A 34 -15.45 -20.43 -21.45
C VAL A 34 -14.96 -20.21 -22.88
N GLU A 35 -13.81 -19.57 -23.04
CA GLU A 35 -13.24 -19.27 -24.36
C GLU A 35 -12.89 -20.55 -25.12
N GLU A 36 -12.26 -21.52 -24.47
CA GLU A 36 -11.89 -22.82 -25.07
C GLU A 36 -13.10 -23.59 -25.59
N TYR A 37 -14.22 -23.55 -24.85
CA TYR A 37 -15.48 -24.18 -25.24
C TYR A 37 -16.34 -23.28 -26.16
N ASN A 38 -15.79 -22.17 -26.64
CA ASN A 38 -16.44 -21.22 -27.54
C ASN A 38 -17.73 -20.62 -26.95
N GLY A 39 -17.71 -20.32 -25.66
CA GLY A 39 -18.71 -19.49 -24.99
C GLY A 39 -18.27 -18.03 -24.91
N ASP A 40 -19.19 -17.18 -24.46
CA ASP A 40 -18.97 -15.75 -24.24
C ASP A 40 -19.48 -15.35 -22.86
N VAL A 41 -18.63 -14.64 -22.10
CA VAL A 41 -18.98 -14.13 -20.77
C VAL A 41 -19.70 -12.81 -20.94
N VAL A 42 -21.01 -12.85 -20.77
CA VAL A 42 -21.85 -11.69 -21.01
C VAL A 42 -21.69 -10.67 -19.91
N ASN A 43 -21.72 -11.08 -18.63
CA ASN A 43 -21.65 -10.14 -17.51
C ASN A 43 -21.29 -10.84 -16.17
N PHE A 44 -20.85 -10.05 -15.18
CA PHE A 44 -20.51 -10.52 -13.81
C PHE A 44 -21.49 -10.00 -12.73
N ALA A 45 -22.34 -10.84 -12.18
CA ALA A 45 -23.33 -10.44 -11.17
C ALA A 45 -22.83 -10.74 -9.75
N GLY A 46 -22.02 -9.82 -9.21
CA GLY A 46 -21.43 -10.02 -7.89
C GLY A 46 -20.42 -11.17 -7.91
N ASP A 47 -20.77 -12.30 -7.29
CA ASP A 47 -20.00 -13.54 -7.23
C ASP A 47 -20.38 -14.56 -8.33
N ALA A 48 -21.32 -14.23 -9.21
CA ALA A 48 -21.77 -15.09 -10.31
C ALA A 48 -21.35 -14.57 -11.70
N MET A 49 -21.20 -15.50 -12.64
CA MET A 49 -20.90 -15.21 -14.05
C MET A 49 -22.01 -15.75 -14.94
N PHE A 50 -22.49 -14.94 -15.89
CA PHE A 50 -23.42 -15.41 -16.92
C PHE A 50 -22.68 -15.65 -18.23
N VAL A 51 -22.79 -16.87 -18.72
CA VAL A 51 -22.10 -17.35 -19.92
C VAL A 51 -23.11 -17.76 -20.97
N LEU A 52 -22.93 -17.29 -22.20
CA LEU A 52 -23.73 -17.69 -23.35
C LEU A 52 -22.91 -18.50 -24.34
N PHE A 53 -23.47 -19.64 -24.76
CA PHE A 53 -22.92 -20.45 -25.83
C PHE A 53 -23.77 -20.22 -27.09
N ARG A 54 -23.18 -19.59 -28.10
CA ARG A 54 -23.84 -19.32 -29.38
C ARG A 54 -23.38 -20.33 -30.42
N ALA A 55 -24.33 -20.94 -31.13
CA ALA A 55 -24.07 -21.82 -32.26
C ALA A 55 -25.27 -21.80 -33.22
N ASP A 56 -25.03 -22.12 -34.48
CA ASP A 56 -26.10 -22.28 -35.49
C ASP A 56 -27.04 -23.45 -35.13
N ASP A 57 -26.51 -24.46 -34.45
CA ASP A 57 -27.27 -25.58 -33.88
C ASP A 57 -27.31 -25.48 -32.35
N LEU A 58 -28.52 -25.37 -31.80
CA LEU A 58 -28.78 -25.33 -30.36
C LEU A 58 -28.22 -26.57 -29.64
N LYS A 59 -28.20 -27.73 -30.31
CA LYS A 59 -27.64 -28.97 -29.76
C LYS A 59 -26.15 -28.81 -29.46
N VAL A 60 -25.38 -28.26 -30.40
CA VAL A 60 -23.94 -28.02 -30.25
C VAL A 60 -23.67 -27.02 -29.12
N ALA A 61 -24.47 -25.95 -29.02
CA ALA A 61 -24.35 -24.98 -27.94
C ALA A 61 -24.62 -25.61 -26.56
N ALA A 62 -25.70 -26.38 -26.41
CA ALA A 62 -26.05 -27.04 -25.15
C ALA A 62 -25.00 -28.06 -24.72
N GLN A 63 -24.48 -28.85 -25.68
CA GLN A 63 -23.42 -29.82 -25.45
C GLN A 63 -22.10 -29.17 -24.98
N ARG A 64 -21.69 -28.06 -25.63
CA ARG A 64 -20.53 -27.27 -25.20
C ARG A 64 -20.73 -26.66 -23.82
N ALA A 65 -21.91 -26.10 -23.55
CA ALA A 65 -22.23 -25.53 -22.24
C ALA A 65 -22.15 -26.57 -21.11
N ALA A 66 -22.72 -27.76 -21.32
CA ALA A 66 -22.67 -28.85 -20.36
C ALA A 66 -21.24 -29.36 -20.12
N ALA A 67 -20.45 -29.57 -21.17
CA ALA A 67 -19.06 -30.02 -21.04
C ALA A 67 -18.16 -28.96 -20.40
N CYS A 68 -18.31 -27.68 -20.77
CA CYS A 68 -17.60 -26.56 -20.18
C CYS A 68 -17.88 -26.47 -18.67
N SER A 69 -19.15 -26.63 -18.27
CA SER A 69 -19.55 -26.60 -16.86
C SER A 69 -18.90 -27.73 -16.04
N LEU A 70 -18.81 -28.95 -16.58
CA LEU A 70 -18.10 -30.05 -15.93
C LEU A 70 -16.60 -29.76 -15.80
N ALA A 71 -15.98 -29.22 -16.85
CA ALA A 71 -14.58 -28.83 -16.82
C ALA A 71 -14.31 -27.72 -15.78
N MET A 72 -15.22 -26.74 -15.69
CA MET A 72 -15.16 -25.67 -14.68
C MET A 72 -15.22 -26.23 -13.26
N LEU A 73 -16.15 -27.14 -12.96
CA LEU A 73 -16.23 -27.76 -11.63
C LEU A 73 -14.94 -28.51 -11.29
N ALA A 74 -14.46 -29.35 -12.19
CA ALA A 74 -13.26 -30.16 -11.97
C ALA A 74 -12.01 -29.31 -11.77
N GLU A 75 -11.80 -28.28 -12.61
CA GLU A 75 -10.59 -27.47 -12.55
C GLU A 75 -10.64 -26.45 -11.40
N THR A 76 -11.82 -25.94 -11.06
CA THR A 76 -11.98 -25.09 -9.86
C THR A 76 -11.72 -25.88 -8.59
N ASP A 77 -12.20 -27.13 -8.47
CA ASP A 77 -11.93 -28.00 -7.32
C ASP A 77 -10.43 -28.30 -7.18
N LYS A 78 -9.73 -28.64 -8.27
CA LYS A 78 -8.27 -28.80 -8.25
C LYS A 78 -7.55 -27.53 -7.81
N ARG A 79 -7.99 -26.37 -8.33
CA ARG A 79 -7.39 -25.08 -7.99
C ARG A 79 -7.56 -24.75 -6.51
N LEU A 80 -8.76 -24.96 -5.97
CA LEU A 80 -9.06 -24.74 -4.56
C LEU A 80 -8.25 -25.68 -3.66
N LYS A 81 -8.17 -26.98 -3.98
CA LYS A 81 -7.31 -27.94 -3.28
C LYS A 81 -5.84 -27.54 -3.29
N SER A 82 -5.33 -27.11 -4.46
CA SER A 82 -3.97 -26.59 -4.57
C SER A 82 -3.75 -25.34 -3.72
N MET A 83 -4.75 -24.46 -3.59
CA MET A 83 -4.68 -23.28 -2.71
C MET A 83 -4.71 -23.66 -1.23
N GLU A 84 -5.51 -24.65 -0.84
CA GLU A 84 -5.52 -25.23 0.52
C GLU A 84 -4.16 -25.86 0.86
N GLU A 85 -3.59 -26.66 -0.05
CA GLU A 85 -2.27 -27.30 0.10
C GLU A 85 -1.12 -26.29 0.19
N MET A 86 -1.25 -25.11 -0.44
CA MET A 86 -0.27 -24.02 -0.36
C MET A 86 -0.42 -23.17 0.91
N GLY A 87 -1.28 -23.55 1.86
CA GLY A 87 -1.43 -22.85 3.15
C GLY A 87 -2.15 -21.50 3.05
N VAL A 88 -2.96 -21.28 2.01
CA VAL A 88 -3.88 -20.13 1.92
C VAL A 88 -5.09 -20.38 2.84
N ASP A 89 -4.84 -20.64 4.12
CA ASP A 89 -5.82 -20.97 5.16
C ASP A 89 -6.72 -19.79 5.60
N ALA A 90 -6.69 -18.68 4.86
CA ALA A 90 -7.21 -17.43 5.37
C ALA A 90 -8.60 -17.04 4.82
N LEU A 91 -9.37 -18.02 4.34
CA LEU A 91 -10.82 -17.91 4.25
C LEU A 91 -11.40 -18.93 5.22
N ASP A 92 -12.04 -18.47 6.31
CA ASP A 92 -12.83 -19.30 7.26
C ASP A 92 -14.01 -20.05 6.58
N SER A 93 -14.08 -20.02 5.25
CA SER A 93 -15.16 -20.54 4.42
C SER A 93 -14.60 -21.12 3.13
N GLN A 94 -14.80 -22.43 2.93
CA GLN A 94 -14.56 -23.10 1.65
C GLN A 94 -15.37 -22.41 0.54
N LEU A 95 -14.70 -22.05 -0.57
CA LEU A 95 -15.35 -21.53 -1.76
C LEU A 95 -15.94 -22.69 -2.54
N PHE A 96 -17.18 -22.55 -2.99
CA PHE A 96 -17.85 -23.58 -3.77
C PHE A 96 -18.45 -23.00 -5.04
N LEU A 97 -18.19 -23.65 -6.16
CA LEU A 97 -18.87 -23.38 -7.41
C LEU A 97 -20.13 -24.25 -7.51
N HIS A 98 -21.24 -23.65 -7.93
CA HIS A 98 -22.45 -24.37 -8.33
C HIS A 98 -22.86 -23.80 -9.69
N ILE A 99 -23.35 -24.67 -10.58
CA ILE A 99 -23.62 -24.28 -11.97
C ILE A 99 -25.02 -24.72 -12.38
N GLY A 100 -25.76 -23.82 -13.02
CA GLY A 100 -27.02 -24.14 -13.67
C GLY A 100 -26.91 -24.00 -15.18
N VAL A 101 -27.39 -24.98 -15.93
CA VAL A 101 -27.38 -24.96 -17.40
C VAL A 101 -28.79 -25.12 -17.94
N GLY A 102 -29.18 -24.18 -18.79
CA GLY A 102 -30.45 -24.17 -19.52
C GLY A 102 -30.21 -23.96 -21.01
N ALA A 103 -31.19 -24.34 -21.83
CA ALA A 103 -31.11 -24.19 -23.28
C ALA A 103 -32.42 -23.68 -23.83
N GLY A 104 -32.36 -22.67 -24.68
CA GLY A 104 -33.55 -22.10 -25.28
C GLY A 104 -33.27 -20.87 -26.10
N LYS A 105 -34.34 -20.21 -26.55
CA LYS A 105 -34.22 -18.94 -27.26
C LYS A 105 -33.74 -17.86 -26.30
N ILE A 106 -32.72 -17.11 -26.72
CA ILE A 106 -32.17 -15.98 -25.98
C ILE A 106 -32.19 -14.78 -26.93
N ARG A 107 -32.70 -13.65 -26.46
CA ARG A 107 -32.66 -12.39 -27.18
C ARG A 107 -31.65 -11.46 -26.52
N ALA A 108 -30.71 -10.98 -27.31
CA ALA A 108 -29.81 -9.89 -26.94
C ALA A 108 -30.46 -8.55 -27.32
N MET A 109 -30.44 -7.61 -26.39
CA MET A 109 -31.05 -6.29 -26.52
C MET A 109 -30.08 -5.24 -26.03
N THR A 110 -30.12 -4.07 -26.67
CA THR A 110 -29.38 -2.89 -26.24
C THR A 110 -30.38 -1.84 -25.82
N TYR A 111 -30.23 -1.34 -24.59
CA TYR A 111 -31.07 -0.28 -24.05
C TYR A 111 -30.26 0.99 -23.83
N GLY A 112 -30.92 2.14 -23.84
CA GLY A 112 -30.27 3.45 -23.77
C GLY A 112 -30.15 4.11 -25.14
N GLY A 113 -29.19 5.05 -25.29
CA GLY A 113 -29.10 5.97 -26.42
C GLY A 113 -29.95 7.23 -26.26
N GLY A 114 -29.53 8.33 -26.91
CA GLY A 114 -30.17 9.65 -26.81
C GLY A 114 -29.34 10.68 -26.03
N VAL A 115 -29.99 11.45 -25.14
CA VAL A 115 -29.47 12.67 -24.48
C VAL A 115 -28.15 12.49 -23.70
N TYR A 116 -27.76 11.26 -23.34
CA TYR A 116 -26.56 10.96 -22.53
C TYR A 116 -25.57 9.99 -23.18
N ASP A 117 -25.82 9.56 -24.42
CA ASP A 117 -24.98 8.63 -25.21
C ASP A 117 -24.46 7.37 -24.47
N LYS A 118 -25.19 6.88 -23.46
CA LYS A 118 -24.90 5.62 -22.75
C LYS A 118 -25.80 4.49 -23.23
N ALA A 119 -25.23 3.28 -23.25
CA ALA A 119 -25.91 2.06 -23.68
C ALA A 119 -25.59 0.89 -22.76
N GLU A 120 -26.59 0.03 -22.55
CA GLU A 120 -26.50 -1.17 -21.73
C GLU A 120 -26.84 -2.40 -22.58
N PHE A 121 -26.05 -3.46 -22.46
CA PHE A 121 -26.30 -4.73 -23.14
C PHE A 121 -26.99 -5.72 -22.18
N VAL A 122 -28.12 -6.28 -22.60
CA VAL A 122 -28.88 -7.25 -21.80
C VAL A 122 -29.31 -8.45 -22.64
N ALA A 123 -29.17 -9.64 -22.06
CA ALA A 123 -29.71 -10.88 -22.61
C ALA A 123 -30.88 -11.36 -21.74
N ALA A 124 -31.97 -11.80 -22.38
CA ALA A 124 -33.12 -12.39 -21.69
C ALA A 124 -33.75 -13.49 -22.55
N GLY A 125 -34.42 -14.44 -21.90
CA GLY A 125 -35.22 -15.48 -22.55
C GLY A 125 -35.37 -16.76 -21.73
N PRO A 126 -36.19 -17.72 -22.21
CA PRO A 126 -36.46 -18.96 -21.49
C PRO A 126 -35.21 -19.78 -21.16
N GLY A 127 -34.21 -19.81 -22.06
CA GLY A 127 -32.97 -20.56 -21.80
C GLY A 127 -32.16 -20.01 -20.62
N LEU A 128 -32.17 -18.69 -20.42
CA LEU A 128 -31.51 -18.05 -19.27
C LEU A 128 -32.29 -18.29 -17.97
N THR A 129 -33.63 -18.35 -18.06
CA THR A 129 -34.51 -18.66 -16.93
C THR A 129 -34.28 -20.09 -16.45
N GLU A 130 -34.31 -21.07 -17.38
CA GLU A 130 -33.99 -22.47 -17.08
C GLU A 130 -32.59 -22.63 -16.44
N ALA A 131 -31.58 -21.93 -16.96
CA ALA A 131 -30.22 -22.00 -16.44
C ALA A 131 -30.14 -21.49 -14.99
N LYS A 132 -30.84 -20.40 -14.69
CA LYS A 132 -30.89 -19.82 -13.36
C LYS A 132 -31.65 -20.70 -12.37
N ASP A 133 -32.82 -21.23 -12.76
CA ASP A 133 -33.63 -22.14 -11.92
C ASP A 133 -32.83 -23.42 -11.60
N ALA A 134 -32.12 -23.95 -12.58
CA ALA A 134 -31.18 -25.05 -12.37
C ALA A 134 -30.08 -24.67 -11.35
N GLY A 135 -29.52 -23.47 -11.47
CA GLY A 135 -28.48 -22.98 -10.56
C GLY A 135 -28.94 -22.85 -9.11
N GLU A 136 -30.19 -22.43 -8.87
CA GLU A 136 -30.75 -22.34 -7.50
C GLU A 136 -30.99 -23.73 -6.87
N LEU A 137 -31.24 -24.74 -7.69
CA LEU A 137 -31.38 -26.13 -7.24
C LEU A 137 -30.03 -26.83 -6.98
N ALA A 138 -28.95 -26.32 -7.57
CA ALA A 138 -27.61 -26.89 -7.46
C ALA A 138 -27.02 -26.69 -6.06
N LYS A 139 -26.50 -27.75 -5.45
CA LYS A 139 -25.71 -27.61 -4.21
C LYS A 139 -24.29 -27.18 -4.53
N MET A 140 -23.56 -26.83 -3.46
CA MET A 140 -22.11 -26.59 -3.49
C MET A 140 -21.38 -27.76 -4.19
N GLY A 141 -20.67 -27.46 -5.28
CA GLY A 141 -19.91 -28.44 -6.07
C GLY A 141 -20.73 -29.22 -7.09
N GLU A 142 -22.04 -28.99 -7.20
CA GLU A 142 -22.91 -29.67 -8.17
C GLU A 142 -23.20 -28.78 -9.39
N MET A 143 -23.49 -29.42 -10.52
CA MET A 143 -24.17 -28.75 -11.62
C MET A 143 -25.53 -29.40 -11.89
N VAL A 144 -26.52 -28.56 -12.16
CA VAL A 144 -27.87 -28.98 -12.53
C VAL A 144 -28.15 -28.52 -13.95
N ILE A 145 -28.80 -29.38 -14.71
CA ILE A 145 -29.22 -29.14 -16.09
C ILE A 145 -30.75 -29.24 -16.19
N SER A 146 -31.34 -28.43 -17.06
CA SER A 146 -32.77 -28.56 -17.41
C SER A 146 -33.04 -29.81 -18.22
N ARG A 147 -34.32 -30.24 -18.28
CA ARG A 147 -34.77 -31.32 -19.16
C ARG A 147 -34.36 -31.09 -20.63
N THR A 148 -34.49 -29.84 -21.09
CA THR A 148 -34.12 -29.43 -22.45
C THR A 148 -32.66 -29.72 -22.74
N VAL A 149 -31.76 -29.40 -21.82
CA VAL A 149 -30.32 -29.67 -21.96
C VAL A 149 -30.04 -31.18 -21.95
N LEU A 150 -30.70 -31.94 -21.08
CA LEU A 150 -30.54 -33.40 -21.03
C LEU A 150 -30.88 -34.06 -22.38
N ASP A 151 -32.00 -33.66 -22.97
CA ASP A 151 -32.45 -34.21 -24.26
C ASP A 151 -31.49 -33.86 -25.41
N LEU A 152 -30.90 -32.66 -25.41
CA LEU A 152 -29.90 -32.24 -26.40
C LEU A 152 -28.53 -32.93 -26.21
N CYS A 153 -28.23 -33.39 -25.00
CA CYS A 153 -26.96 -34.00 -24.64
C CYS A 153 -26.95 -35.54 -24.68
N GLN A 154 -28.05 -36.21 -25.06
CA GLN A 154 -28.15 -37.68 -25.02
C GLN A 154 -27.00 -38.40 -25.77
N ASP A 155 -26.59 -37.87 -26.93
CA ASP A 155 -25.49 -38.42 -27.76
C ASP A 155 -24.14 -38.49 -27.01
N LEU A 156 -23.93 -37.62 -26.03
CA LEU A 156 -22.70 -37.59 -25.24
C LEU A 156 -22.71 -38.58 -24.06
N GLY A 157 -23.79 -39.36 -23.91
CA GLY A 157 -23.95 -40.36 -22.84
C GLY A 157 -23.94 -39.74 -21.43
N PRO A 158 -24.85 -38.80 -21.10
CA PRO A 158 -24.84 -38.10 -19.82
C PRO A 158 -25.22 -39.04 -18.67
N LYS A 159 -24.42 -39.04 -17.60
CA LYS A 159 -24.79 -39.68 -16.34
C LYS A 159 -25.44 -38.64 -15.44
N VAL A 160 -26.72 -38.84 -15.14
CA VAL A 160 -27.54 -37.88 -14.40
C VAL A 160 -28.30 -38.50 -13.23
N GLU A 161 -28.59 -37.68 -12.22
CA GLU A 161 -29.50 -37.99 -11.12
C GLU A 161 -30.67 -37.00 -11.12
N LYS A 162 -31.91 -37.48 -10.96
CA LYS A 162 -33.09 -36.60 -10.98
C LYS A 162 -33.21 -35.82 -9.66
N VAL A 163 -33.46 -34.51 -9.75
CA VAL A 163 -33.65 -33.67 -8.56
C VAL A 163 -34.94 -34.09 -7.83
N PRO A 164 -34.92 -34.27 -6.49
CA PRO A 164 -36.09 -34.70 -5.72
C PRO A 164 -37.27 -33.71 -5.80
N PRO A 165 -38.52 -34.19 -5.83
CA PRO A 165 -39.71 -33.33 -5.93
C PRO A 165 -39.88 -32.39 -4.74
N GLU A 166 -39.42 -32.76 -3.54
CA GLU A 166 -39.48 -31.91 -2.35
C GLU A 166 -38.67 -30.61 -2.51
N LYS A 167 -37.51 -30.68 -3.18
CA LYS A 167 -36.70 -29.50 -3.48
C LYS A 167 -37.35 -28.62 -4.53
N LEU A 168 -37.97 -29.23 -5.55
CA LEU A 168 -38.69 -28.51 -6.59
C LEU A 168 -39.88 -27.74 -6.02
N ALA A 169 -40.62 -28.35 -5.07
CA ALA A 169 -41.72 -27.69 -4.37
C ALA A 169 -41.24 -26.52 -3.50
N ALA A 170 -40.09 -26.64 -2.83
CA ALA A 170 -39.52 -25.56 -2.02
C ALA A 170 -39.19 -24.30 -2.83
N GLU A 171 -38.78 -24.46 -4.09
CA GLU A 171 -38.48 -23.36 -5.02
C GLU A 171 -39.67 -22.99 -5.93
N GLY A 172 -40.85 -23.60 -5.74
CA GLY A 172 -42.05 -23.29 -6.52
C GLY A 172 -42.02 -23.79 -7.97
N LEU A 173 -41.15 -24.75 -8.30
CA LEU A 173 -40.93 -25.33 -9.63
C LEU A 173 -41.71 -26.64 -9.83
N GLU A 174 -42.91 -26.74 -9.25
CA GLU A 174 -43.76 -27.92 -9.34
C GLU A 174 -44.17 -28.20 -10.80
N GLY A 175 -43.85 -29.39 -11.31
CA GLY A 175 -44.16 -29.81 -12.68
C GLY A 175 -43.01 -29.69 -13.69
N PHE A 176 -41.86 -29.13 -13.30
CA PHE A 176 -40.64 -29.12 -14.11
C PHE A 176 -39.69 -30.26 -13.73
N GLU A 177 -38.82 -30.68 -14.66
CA GLU A 177 -37.81 -31.72 -14.42
C GLU A 177 -36.39 -31.17 -14.56
N PHE A 178 -35.60 -31.34 -13.51
CA PHE A 178 -34.18 -30.96 -13.44
C PHE A 178 -33.32 -32.14 -13.01
N TYR A 179 -32.06 -32.12 -13.44
CA TYR A 179 -31.14 -33.25 -13.27
C TYR A 179 -29.75 -32.77 -12.86
N VAL A 180 -29.13 -33.42 -11.88
CA VAL A 180 -27.72 -33.24 -11.54
C VAL A 180 -26.89 -33.97 -12.59
N LEU A 181 -25.98 -33.28 -13.28
CA LEU A 181 -25.09 -33.87 -14.29
C LEU A 181 -23.74 -34.21 -13.67
N ASN A 182 -23.41 -35.50 -13.63
CA ASN A 182 -22.17 -35.99 -13.01
C ASN A 182 -21.03 -36.16 -14.00
N SER A 183 -21.30 -36.61 -15.23
CA SER A 183 -20.28 -36.82 -16.25
C SER A 183 -20.87 -36.95 -17.65
N LEU A 184 -20.07 -36.67 -18.67
CA LEU A 184 -20.32 -37.02 -20.07
C LEU A 184 -19.31 -38.09 -20.52
N GLN A 185 -19.75 -39.06 -21.32
CA GLN A 185 -18.89 -40.13 -21.83
C GLN A 185 -18.08 -39.70 -23.06
N GLN A 186 -18.59 -38.73 -23.82
CA GLN A 186 -17.94 -38.18 -25.01
C GLN A 186 -17.79 -36.66 -24.88
N THR A 187 -16.82 -36.11 -25.60
CA THR A 187 -16.58 -34.67 -25.66
C THR A 187 -17.32 -34.04 -26.85
N PRO A 188 -17.85 -32.81 -26.70
CA PRO A 188 -18.50 -32.12 -27.80
C PRO A 188 -17.49 -31.64 -28.85
N ALA A 189 -17.97 -31.39 -30.07
CA ALA A 189 -17.15 -30.81 -31.12
C ALA A 189 -16.79 -29.34 -30.80
N LEU A 190 -15.50 -29.04 -30.72
CA LEU A 190 -14.96 -27.70 -30.52
C LEU A 190 -14.56 -27.06 -31.87
N PRO A 191 -14.77 -25.74 -32.05
CA PRO A 191 -14.34 -25.07 -33.27
C PRO A 191 -12.82 -24.89 -33.29
N SER A 192 -12.21 -24.84 -34.48
CA SER A 192 -10.77 -24.60 -34.64
C SER A 192 -10.35 -23.16 -34.33
N ILE A 193 -11.28 -22.21 -34.47
CA ILE A 193 -11.12 -20.79 -34.15
C ILE A 193 -12.30 -20.39 -33.28
N THR A 194 -12.03 -19.75 -32.14
CA THR A 194 -13.08 -19.29 -31.25
C THR A 194 -13.75 -18.03 -31.79
N MET A 195 -15.00 -17.78 -31.41
CA MET A 195 -15.73 -16.56 -31.76
C MET A 195 -14.99 -15.30 -31.33
N ARG A 196 -14.30 -15.36 -30.18
CA ARG A 196 -13.47 -14.25 -29.70
C ARG A 196 -12.30 -13.98 -30.64
N GLN A 197 -11.55 -15.01 -31.02
CA GLN A 197 -10.46 -14.88 -31.99
C GLN A 197 -10.96 -14.32 -33.31
N GLU A 198 -12.11 -14.79 -33.78
CA GLU A 198 -12.75 -14.27 -34.98
C GLU A 198 -13.12 -12.78 -34.84
N CYS A 199 -13.69 -12.37 -33.71
CA CYS A 199 -14.00 -10.97 -33.43
C CYS A 199 -12.73 -10.09 -33.39
N LEU A 200 -11.66 -10.54 -32.74
CA LEU A 200 -10.38 -9.83 -32.70
C LEU A 200 -9.77 -9.67 -34.10
N MET A 201 -9.86 -10.72 -34.94
CA MET A 201 -9.43 -10.66 -36.34
C MET A 201 -10.29 -9.73 -37.21
N ARG A 202 -11.56 -9.51 -36.86
CA ARG A 202 -12.42 -8.53 -37.53
C ARG A 202 -12.09 -7.10 -37.06
N LEU A 203 -11.94 -6.90 -35.75
CA LEU A 203 -11.62 -5.61 -35.15
C LEU A 203 -10.27 -5.08 -35.64
N SER A 204 -9.27 -5.94 -35.82
CA SER A 204 -7.96 -5.53 -36.35
C SER A 204 -8.00 -5.01 -37.80
N LYS A 205 -9.13 -5.21 -38.51
CA LYS A 205 -9.35 -4.77 -39.90
C LYS A 205 -10.27 -3.54 -40.01
N CYS A 206 -10.84 -3.05 -38.92
CA CYS A 206 -11.75 -1.91 -38.92
C CYS A 206 -11.00 -0.59 -38.68
N ASP A 207 -11.53 0.52 -39.21
CA ASP A 207 -11.11 1.85 -38.78
C ASP A 207 -11.48 2.04 -37.31
N ASN A 208 -10.46 2.18 -36.46
CA ASN A 208 -10.61 2.04 -35.01
C ASN A 208 -11.46 3.15 -34.39
N ALA A 209 -11.56 4.33 -34.99
CA ALA A 209 -12.19 5.50 -34.36
C ALA A 209 -13.71 5.34 -34.16
N ASP A 210 -14.46 4.96 -35.20
CA ASP A 210 -15.93 4.84 -35.11
C ASP A 210 -16.35 3.68 -34.21
N VAL A 211 -15.61 2.58 -34.26
CA VAL A 211 -15.85 1.42 -33.38
C VAL A 211 -15.53 1.77 -31.94
N GLN A 212 -14.42 2.46 -31.67
CA GLN A 212 -14.07 2.91 -30.32
C GLN A 212 -15.16 3.84 -29.77
N GLU A 213 -15.62 4.81 -30.56
CA GLU A 213 -16.68 5.73 -30.13
C GLU A 213 -17.99 5.00 -29.81
N ALA A 214 -18.39 4.04 -30.65
CA ALA A 214 -19.56 3.21 -30.37
C ALA A 214 -19.39 2.35 -29.10
N MET A 215 -18.19 1.82 -28.83
CA MET A 215 -17.90 1.01 -27.65
C MET A 215 -17.83 1.82 -26.35
N ARG A 216 -17.41 3.10 -26.40
CA ARG A 216 -17.36 4.01 -25.22
C ARG A 216 -18.71 4.17 -24.52
N ARG A 217 -19.80 3.95 -25.23
CA ARG A 217 -21.18 4.02 -24.70
C ARG A 217 -21.47 2.97 -23.63
N PHE A 218 -20.75 1.84 -23.67
CA PHE A 218 -20.89 0.71 -22.75
C PHE A 218 -19.87 0.74 -21.60
N VAL A 219 -18.93 1.69 -21.62
CA VAL A 219 -17.83 1.78 -20.65
C VAL A 219 -18.04 2.99 -19.73
N PRO A 220 -17.81 2.86 -18.41
CA PRO A 220 -17.79 4.01 -17.51
C PRO A 220 -16.72 5.04 -17.91
N HIS A 221 -17.05 6.33 -17.81
CA HIS A 221 -16.12 7.41 -18.20
C HIS A 221 -14.78 7.36 -17.46
N SER A 222 -14.78 6.93 -16.19
CA SER A 222 -13.56 6.76 -15.40
C SER A 222 -12.57 5.78 -16.04
N ILE A 223 -13.07 4.71 -16.65
CA ILE A 223 -12.25 3.70 -17.32
C ILE A 223 -11.86 4.15 -18.72
N SER A 224 -12.77 4.76 -19.47
CA SER A 224 -12.43 5.35 -20.78
C SER A 224 -11.31 6.37 -20.64
N ALA A 225 -11.37 7.25 -19.63
CA ALA A 225 -10.32 8.22 -19.36
C ALA A 225 -8.97 7.54 -19.06
N CYS A 226 -8.92 6.51 -18.20
CA CYS A 226 -7.67 5.78 -17.95
C CYS A 226 -7.08 5.19 -19.24
N VAL A 227 -7.91 4.55 -20.07
CA VAL A 227 -7.45 3.97 -21.34
C VAL A 227 -6.93 5.05 -22.31
N ASP A 228 -7.56 6.22 -22.35
CA ASP A 228 -7.14 7.34 -23.21
C ASP A 228 -5.77 7.89 -22.83
N TYR A 229 -5.42 7.85 -21.54
CA TYR A 229 -4.12 8.24 -21.01
C TYR A 229 -3.09 7.08 -21.00
N GLY A 230 -3.38 5.96 -21.68
CA GLY A 230 -2.48 4.81 -21.76
C GLY A 230 -2.32 4.04 -20.44
N GLN A 231 -3.20 4.30 -19.47
CA GLN A 231 -3.18 3.64 -18.16
C GLN A 231 -3.91 2.30 -18.20
N SER A 232 -3.44 1.36 -17.38
CA SER A 232 -4.19 0.12 -17.16
C SER A 232 -5.47 0.42 -16.39
N PRO A 233 -6.63 -0.18 -16.75
CA PRO A 233 -7.85 -0.09 -15.96
C PRO A 233 -7.67 -0.50 -14.48
N LYS A 234 -6.65 -1.31 -14.14
CA LYS A 234 -6.29 -1.70 -12.77
C LYS A 234 -5.86 -0.50 -11.89
N GLU A 235 -5.44 0.59 -12.50
CA GLU A 235 -4.99 1.80 -11.78
C GLU A 235 -6.16 2.70 -11.34
N ALA A 236 -7.32 2.49 -11.96
CA ALA A 236 -8.59 3.10 -11.58
C ALA A 236 -9.25 2.42 -10.36
N GLU A 237 -8.66 1.33 -9.85
CA GLU A 237 -9.16 0.66 -8.64
C GLU A 237 -8.92 1.54 -7.42
N GLU A 238 -9.97 1.78 -6.64
CA GLU A 238 -9.90 2.65 -5.46
C GLU A 238 -10.81 2.13 -4.34
N CYS A 239 -10.33 2.28 -3.11
CA CYS A 239 -11.14 2.11 -1.91
C CYS A 239 -11.84 3.43 -1.60
N ARG A 240 -13.17 3.47 -1.75
CA ARG A 240 -13.92 4.70 -1.50
C ARG A 240 -15.28 4.44 -0.85
N ARG A 241 -15.77 5.46 -0.15
CA ARG A 241 -17.13 5.49 0.38
C ARG A 241 -18.07 5.87 -0.77
N VAL A 242 -19.00 4.98 -1.08
CA VAL A 242 -19.99 5.18 -2.17
C VAL A 242 -21.39 4.92 -1.66
N THR A 243 -22.38 5.41 -2.39
CA THR A 243 -23.79 5.08 -2.17
C THR A 243 -24.30 4.20 -3.31
N ILE A 244 -24.68 2.97 -2.97
CA ILE A 244 -25.21 2.00 -3.91
C ILE A 244 -26.74 2.07 -3.87
N MET A 245 -27.35 2.22 -5.04
CA MET A 245 -28.80 2.15 -5.23
C MET A 245 -29.12 0.97 -6.14
N PHE A 246 -29.93 0.04 -5.65
CA PHE A 246 -30.57 -0.98 -6.48
C PHE A 246 -32.02 -0.59 -6.76
N ILE A 247 -32.43 -0.70 -8.02
CA ILE A 247 -33.81 -0.51 -8.46
C ILE A 247 -34.29 -1.80 -9.08
N ARG A 248 -35.43 -2.31 -8.62
CA ARG A 248 -36.19 -3.37 -9.29
C ARG A 248 -37.48 -2.79 -9.85
N LEU A 249 -37.67 -2.90 -11.16
CA LEU A 249 -38.92 -2.52 -11.83
C LEU A 249 -39.93 -3.67 -11.69
N LEU A 250 -41.16 -3.32 -11.31
CA LEU A 250 -42.28 -4.23 -11.10
C LEU A 250 -43.37 -3.94 -12.14
N ASP A 251 -44.28 -4.89 -12.35
CA ASP A 251 -45.48 -4.73 -13.20
C ASP A 251 -45.20 -4.37 -14.67
N ILE A 252 -44.02 -4.73 -15.18
CA ILE A 252 -43.80 -4.77 -16.64
C ILE A 252 -44.70 -5.89 -17.16
N GLN A 253 -45.73 -5.55 -17.94
CA GLN A 253 -46.71 -6.52 -18.48
C GLN A 253 -46.05 -7.47 -19.49
N CYS A 254 -45.30 -8.45 -19.00
CA CYS A 254 -44.87 -9.61 -19.75
C CYS A 254 -45.72 -10.81 -19.29
N ASP A 255 -46.14 -11.65 -20.24
CA ASP A 255 -46.41 -13.07 -19.94
C ASP A 255 -45.16 -13.61 -19.23
N PRO A 256 -45.25 -14.47 -18.19
CA PRO A 256 -44.13 -14.78 -17.32
C PRO A 256 -42.86 -15.02 -18.14
N PHE A 257 -41.92 -14.08 -18.05
CA PHE A 257 -40.58 -14.15 -18.63
C PHE A 257 -40.42 -13.98 -20.15
N ASP A 258 -41.45 -13.59 -20.91
CA ASP A 258 -41.27 -13.23 -22.34
C ASP A 258 -40.91 -11.75 -22.55
N TYR A 259 -39.64 -11.41 -22.31
CA TYR A 259 -39.06 -10.10 -22.60
C TYR A 259 -38.81 -9.86 -24.10
N SER A 260 -39.27 -10.76 -24.98
CA SER A 260 -39.07 -10.64 -26.43
C SER A 260 -40.19 -9.89 -27.16
N LYS A 261 -41.28 -9.52 -26.48
CA LYS A 261 -42.34 -8.71 -27.07
C LYS A 261 -41.85 -7.28 -27.34
N PRO A 262 -42.04 -6.71 -28.55
CA PRO A 262 -41.61 -5.35 -28.87
C PRO A 262 -42.15 -4.30 -27.89
N GLU A 263 -43.37 -4.48 -27.39
CA GLU A 263 -44.00 -3.58 -26.43
C GLU A 263 -43.24 -3.56 -25.09
N THR A 264 -42.77 -4.72 -24.62
CA THR A 264 -41.98 -4.85 -23.39
C THR A 264 -40.63 -4.12 -23.53
N VAL A 265 -39.97 -4.28 -24.68
CA VAL A 265 -38.71 -3.59 -24.99
C VAL A 265 -38.92 -2.07 -24.99
N GLU A 266 -40.02 -1.59 -25.59
CA GLU A 266 -40.33 -0.16 -25.63
C GLU A 266 -40.60 0.42 -24.22
N VAL A 267 -41.31 -0.31 -23.36
CA VAL A 267 -41.56 0.11 -21.97
C VAL A 267 -40.26 0.17 -21.17
N ILE A 268 -39.40 -0.86 -21.26
CA ILE A 268 -38.11 -0.89 -20.56
C ILE A 268 -37.21 0.24 -21.06
N GLN A 269 -37.18 0.50 -22.37
CA GLN A 269 -36.44 1.63 -22.93
C GLN A 269 -36.92 2.97 -22.36
N LYS A 270 -38.24 3.20 -22.27
CA LYS A 270 -38.81 4.41 -21.66
C LYS A 270 -38.41 4.55 -20.19
N CYS A 271 -38.47 3.47 -19.42
CA CYS A 271 -38.03 3.45 -18.02
C CYS A 271 -36.54 3.82 -17.88
N ILE A 272 -35.68 3.23 -18.72
CA ILE A 272 -34.23 3.49 -18.69
C ILE A 272 -33.92 4.93 -19.09
N CYS A 273 -34.57 5.48 -20.12
CA CYS A 273 -34.41 6.89 -20.49
C CYS A 273 -34.82 7.84 -19.36
N GLU A 274 -35.92 7.55 -18.65
CA GLU A 274 -36.35 8.35 -17.50
C GLU A 274 -35.35 8.25 -16.34
N ILE A 275 -34.85 7.05 -16.04
CA ILE A 275 -33.80 6.85 -15.03
C ILE A 275 -32.54 7.63 -15.39
N TYR A 276 -32.02 7.52 -16.62
CA TYR A 276 -30.85 8.30 -17.05
C TYR A 276 -31.10 9.82 -17.01
N SER A 277 -32.31 10.29 -17.30
CA SER A 277 -32.65 11.71 -17.16
C SER A 277 -32.50 12.21 -15.72
N VAL A 278 -32.98 11.43 -14.74
CA VAL A 278 -32.81 11.76 -13.33
C VAL A 278 -31.34 11.63 -12.94
N LEU A 279 -30.67 10.54 -13.31
CA LEU A 279 -29.26 10.31 -12.97
C LEU A 279 -28.32 11.37 -13.55
N GLY A 280 -28.60 11.90 -14.75
CA GLY A 280 -27.85 13.03 -15.31
C GLY A 280 -27.95 14.31 -14.48
N ARG A 281 -29.01 14.50 -13.69
CA ARG A 281 -29.16 15.64 -12.77
C ARG A 281 -28.48 15.43 -11.41
N TYR A 282 -28.47 14.20 -10.91
CA TYR A 282 -27.91 13.85 -9.60
C TYR A 282 -26.51 13.22 -9.67
N GLU A 283 -25.97 13.09 -10.88
CA GLU A 283 -24.63 12.57 -11.18
C GLU A 283 -24.41 11.12 -10.70
N GLY A 284 -25.46 10.30 -10.73
CA GLY A 284 -25.36 8.85 -10.47
C GLY A 284 -25.00 8.06 -11.73
N THR A 285 -24.24 6.98 -11.59
CA THR A 285 -23.83 6.13 -12.72
C THR A 285 -24.50 4.77 -12.66
N VAL A 286 -25.14 4.34 -13.75
CA VAL A 286 -25.58 2.94 -13.90
C VAL A 286 -24.32 2.08 -14.02
N SER A 287 -24.07 1.24 -13.01
CA SER A 287 -22.96 0.28 -13.05
C SER A 287 -23.36 -1.02 -13.70
N ARG A 288 -24.66 -1.36 -13.69
CA ARG A 288 -25.17 -2.58 -14.29
C ARG A 288 -26.66 -2.51 -14.57
N PHE A 289 -27.06 -3.08 -15.69
CA PHE A 289 -28.44 -3.42 -15.98
C PHE A 289 -28.58 -4.94 -16.23
N GLN A 290 -29.51 -5.59 -15.53
CA GLN A 290 -29.77 -7.03 -15.68
C GLN A 290 -31.26 -7.34 -15.64
N ILE A 291 -31.65 -8.39 -16.35
CA ILE A 291 -33.00 -8.96 -16.29
C ILE A 291 -32.84 -10.38 -15.75
N ASP A 292 -33.40 -10.64 -14.57
CA ASP A 292 -33.39 -11.92 -13.87
C ASP A 292 -34.80 -12.29 -13.36
N ASP A 293 -34.90 -13.34 -12.55
CA ASP A 293 -36.12 -13.78 -11.85
C ASP A 293 -36.68 -12.75 -10.88
N LYS A 294 -35.81 -11.89 -10.32
CA LYS A 294 -36.21 -10.75 -9.51
C LYS A 294 -36.70 -9.63 -10.39
N GLY A 295 -36.79 -9.82 -11.71
CA GLY A 295 -37.32 -8.89 -12.68
C GLY A 295 -36.22 -8.06 -13.31
N THR A 296 -36.58 -6.83 -13.66
CA THR A 296 -35.69 -5.90 -14.35
C THR A 296 -34.97 -5.06 -13.29
N VAL A 297 -33.67 -5.33 -13.07
CA VAL A 297 -32.87 -4.79 -11.98
C VAL A 297 -31.73 -3.91 -12.49
N LEU A 298 -31.62 -2.70 -11.92
CA LEU A 298 -30.53 -1.75 -12.17
C LEU A 298 -29.69 -1.57 -10.90
N LYS A 299 -28.37 -1.61 -11.05
CA LYS A 299 -27.40 -1.20 -10.03
C LYS A 299 -26.85 0.17 -10.40
N ILE A 300 -27.04 1.13 -9.52
CA ILE A 300 -26.59 2.51 -9.67
C ILE A 300 -25.62 2.82 -8.54
N VAL A 301 -24.55 3.53 -8.87
CA VAL A 301 -23.51 3.93 -7.93
C VAL A 301 -23.37 5.45 -7.96
N PHE A 302 -23.46 6.07 -6.79
CA PHE A 302 -23.08 7.46 -6.55
C PHE A 302 -21.73 7.46 -5.85
N GLY A 303 -20.81 8.31 -6.29
CA GLY A 303 -19.44 8.32 -5.78
C GLY A 303 -18.41 7.60 -6.63
N PHE A 304 -18.69 7.32 -7.91
CA PHE A 304 -17.64 6.83 -8.82
C PHE A 304 -16.63 7.94 -9.16
N PRO A 305 -15.38 7.57 -9.53
CA PRO A 305 -14.35 8.56 -9.86
C PRO A 305 -14.85 9.54 -10.93
N MET A 306 -14.46 10.81 -10.81
CA MET A 306 -14.92 11.95 -11.63
C MET A 306 -16.37 12.42 -11.38
N MET A 307 -17.21 11.67 -10.65
CA MET A 307 -18.62 12.00 -10.36
C MET A 307 -18.96 11.73 -8.89
N ALA A 308 -18.02 12.02 -7.99
CA ALA A 308 -18.20 11.79 -6.57
C ALA A 308 -18.42 13.09 -5.82
N HIS A 309 -19.37 13.04 -4.89
CA HIS A 309 -19.78 14.17 -4.09
C HIS A 309 -19.93 13.72 -2.65
N GLU A 310 -19.77 14.66 -1.73
CA GLU A 310 -19.98 14.33 -0.33
C GLU A 310 -21.46 14.02 -0.04
N ASP A 311 -22.35 14.75 -0.69
CA ASP A 311 -23.80 14.61 -0.57
C ASP A 311 -24.35 13.48 -1.44
N ASP A 312 -23.50 12.57 -1.95
CA ASP A 312 -23.93 11.37 -2.68
C ASP A 312 -25.06 10.57 -1.98
N PRO A 313 -25.07 10.40 -0.63
CA PRO A 313 -26.21 9.80 0.06
C PRO A 313 -27.51 10.60 -0.07
N VAL A 314 -27.42 11.94 -0.08
CA VAL A 314 -28.56 12.85 -0.26
C VAL A 314 -29.04 12.76 -1.71
N ARG A 315 -28.12 12.94 -2.67
CA ARG A 315 -28.39 12.81 -4.12
C ARG A 315 -29.06 11.50 -4.46
N ALA A 316 -28.57 10.37 -3.92
CA ALA A 316 -29.16 9.06 -4.13
C ALA A 316 -30.60 8.96 -3.60
N VAL A 317 -30.89 9.51 -2.42
CA VAL A 317 -32.24 9.50 -1.84
C VAL A 317 -33.19 10.37 -2.65
N HIS A 318 -32.78 11.58 -3.04
CA HIS A 318 -33.61 12.47 -3.87
C HIS A 318 -33.83 11.91 -5.26
N ALA A 319 -32.79 11.33 -5.88
CA ALA A 319 -32.91 10.63 -7.16
C ALA A 319 -33.87 9.44 -7.06
N ALA A 320 -33.80 8.65 -5.99
CA ALA A 320 -34.69 7.51 -5.77
C ALA A 320 -36.17 7.92 -5.65
N ILE A 321 -36.45 9.01 -4.91
CA ILE A 321 -37.81 9.56 -4.77
C ILE A 321 -38.32 10.02 -6.14
N GLU A 322 -37.50 10.77 -6.87
CA GLU A 322 -37.87 11.30 -8.19
C GLU A 322 -38.06 10.20 -9.25
N ILE A 323 -37.15 9.22 -9.31
CA ILE A 323 -37.27 8.06 -10.20
C ILE A 323 -38.57 7.31 -9.90
N ARG A 324 -38.83 6.96 -8.63
CA ARG A 324 -40.03 6.22 -8.24
C ARG A 324 -41.30 6.98 -8.60
N LYS A 325 -41.35 8.29 -8.35
CA LYS A 325 -42.47 9.15 -8.72
C LYS A 325 -42.69 9.16 -10.24
N ASN A 326 -41.64 9.41 -11.02
CA ASN A 326 -41.74 9.50 -12.48
C ASN A 326 -42.13 8.17 -13.13
N LEU A 327 -41.57 7.04 -12.67
CA LEU A 327 -41.93 5.71 -13.16
C LEU A 327 -43.41 5.39 -12.87
N LYS A 328 -43.90 5.72 -11.66
CA LYS A 328 -45.29 5.46 -11.27
C LYS A 328 -46.28 6.37 -12.01
N GLU A 329 -46.02 7.68 -12.07
CA GLU A 329 -46.96 8.66 -12.61
C GLU A 329 -46.95 8.73 -14.14
N ARG A 330 -45.80 8.57 -14.78
CA ARG A 330 -45.66 8.71 -16.25
C ARG A 330 -45.77 7.39 -16.99
N LEU A 331 -45.25 6.31 -16.41
CA LEU A 331 -45.14 5.00 -17.07
C LEU A 331 -46.01 3.93 -16.42
N THR A 332 -46.68 4.23 -15.30
CA THR A 332 -47.50 3.28 -14.55
C THR A 332 -46.71 2.04 -14.08
N VAL A 333 -45.40 2.19 -13.88
CA VAL A 333 -44.48 1.13 -13.45
C VAL A 333 -44.15 1.30 -11.98
N GLN A 334 -44.41 0.27 -11.16
CA GLN A 334 -44.00 0.25 -9.77
C GLN A 334 -42.51 -0.08 -9.64
N SER A 335 -41.88 0.35 -8.54
CA SER A 335 -40.46 0.04 -8.30
C SER A 335 -40.13 -0.18 -6.82
N CYS A 336 -39.19 -1.10 -6.59
CA CYS A 336 -38.57 -1.38 -5.29
C CYS A 336 -37.15 -0.82 -5.30
N LEU A 337 -36.81 0.04 -4.34
CA LEU A 337 -35.48 0.64 -4.27
C LEU A 337 -34.80 0.33 -2.94
N GLY A 338 -33.51 -0.02 -3.01
CA GLY A 338 -32.66 -0.27 -1.86
C GLY A 338 -31.38 0.55 -1.96
N ILE A 339 -31.12 1.38 -0.95
CA ILE A 339 -29.97 2.29 -0.93
C ILE A 339 -29.08 1.99 0.28
N ALA A 340 -27.78 1.83 0.06
CA ALA A 340 -26.83 1.70 1.15
C ALA A 340 -25.56 2.49 0.87
N THR A 341 -25.14 3.28 1.86
CA THR A 341 -23.86 3.98 1.86
C THR A 341 -22.84 3.23 2.70
N GLY A 342 -21.62 3.08 2.20
CA GLY A 342 -20.48 2.58 2.98
C GLY A 342 -19.20 2.47 2.15
N THR A 343 -18.11 2.05 2.79
CA THR A 343 -16.82 1.84 2.13
C THR A 343 -16.86 0.58 1.27
N THR A 344 -16.45 0.71 0.02
CA THR A 344 -16.39 -0.40 -0.96
C THR A 344 -15.14 -0.27 -1.80
N ILE A 345 -14.79 -1.34 -2.48
CA ILE A 345 -13.76 -1.30 -3.52
C ILE A 345 -14.47 -1.06 -4.85
N CYS A 346 -14.13 0.03 -5.50
CA CYS A 346 -14.52 0.28 -6.88
C CYS A 346 -13.36 -0.23 -7.74
N GLY A 347 -13.54 -1.38 -8.38
CA GLY A 347 -12.45 -2.03 -9.10
C GLY A 347 -12.92 -3.03 -10.13
N LEU A 348 -11.98 -3.77 -10.70
CA LEU A 348 -12.24 -4.70 -11.78
C LEU A 348 -12.65 -6.07 -11.24
N VAL A 349 -13.63 -6.67 -11.93
CA VAL A 349 -14.04 -8.06 -11.73
C VAL A 349 -13.84 -8.80 -13.05
N GLY A 350 -13.16 -9.95 -13.00
CA GLY A 350 -12.83 -10.78 -14.16
C GLY A 350 -11.31 -10.96 -14.36
N ASN A 351 -10.87 -11.01 -15.63
CA ASN A 351 -9.47 -11.15 -16.00
C ASN A 351 -9.05 -10.12 -17.07
N GLU A 352 -7.79 -10.13 -17.50
CA GLU A 352 -7.24 -9.17 -18.47
C GLU A 352 -7.93 -9.21 -19.84
N VAL A 353 -8.60 -10.32 -20.15
CA VAL A 353 -9.25 -10.61 -21.43
C VAL A 353 -10.72 -10.20 -21.40
N ARG A 354 -11.39 -10.32 -20.23
CA ARG A 354 -12.77 -9.93 -19.98
C ARG A 354 -12.92 -9.46 -18.53
N LEU A 355 -13.19 -8.16 -18.37
CA LEU A 355 -13.35 -7.49 -17.08
C LEU A 355 -14.52 -6.50 -17.10
N GLU A 356 -15.11 -6.24 -15.93
CA GLU A 356 -16.09 -5.16 -15.68
C GLU A 356 -15.63 -4.30 -14.51
N TYR A 357 -15.80 -2.98 -14.61
CA TYR A 357 -15.57 -2.07 -13.49
C TYR A 357 -16.83 -1.92 -12.65
N THR A 358 -16.78 -2.31 -11.38
CA THR A 358 -17.94 -2.22 -10.49
C THR A 358 -17.53 -2.04 -9.02
N ALA A 359 -18.49 -1.59 -8.21
CA ALA A 359 -18.33 -1.56 -6.75
C ALA A 359 -18.56 -2.95 -6.15
N VAL A 360 -17.64 -3.43 -5.33
CA VAL A 360 -17.70 -4.70 -4.58
C VAL A 360 -17.58 -4.40 -3.10
N GLY A 361 -18.45 -5.00 -2.28
CA GLY A 361 -18.39 -4.87 -0.82
C GLY A 361 -19.72 -5.11 -0.12
N SER A 362 -19.68 -5.10 1.21
CA SER A 362 -20.85 -5.41 2.05
C SER A 362 -22.02 -4.44 1.86
N SER A 363 -21.76 -3.17 1.52
CA SER A 363 -22.78 -2.16 1.20
C SER A 363 -23.55 -2.51 -0.07
N VAL A 364 -22.90 -3.13 -1.06
CA VAL A 364 -23.54 -3.55 -2.32
C VAL A 364 -24.54 -4.67 -2.04
N ILE A 365 -24.12 -5.67 -1.25
CA ILE A 365 -24.97 -6.78 -0.80
C ILE A 365 -26.16 -6.25 0.02
N LEU A 366 -25.89 -5.31 0.93
CA LEU A 366 -26.93 -4.69 1.75
C LEU A 366 -27.96 -3.94 0.89
N ALA A 367 -27.54 -3.11 -0.06
CA ALA A 367 -28.44 -2.39 -0.97
C ALA A 367 -29.33 -3.34 -1.78
N ALA A 368 -28.77 -4.43 -2.33
CA ALA A 368 -29.53 -5.44 -3.06
C ALA A 368 -30.59 -6.11 -2.16
N ARG A 369 -30.24 -6.42 -0.90
CA ARG A 369 -31.17 -7.00 0.08
C ARG A 369 -32.25 -6.02 0.50
N LEU A 370 -31.92 -4.74 0.69
CA LEU A 370 -32.90 -3.69 0.97
C LEU A 370 -33.92 -3.61 -0.17
N MET A 371 -33.48 -3.61 -1.41
CA MET A 371 -34.35 -3.59 -2.60
C MET A 371 -35.31 -4.80 -2.63
N GLN A 372 -34.82 -6.00 -2.33
CA GLN A 372 -35.65 -7.21 -2.27
C GLN A 372 -36.77 -7.12 -1.22
N ASN A 373 -36.51 -6.46 -0.09
CA ASN A 373 -37.46 -6.30 1.01
C ASN A 373 -38.30 -5.02 0.90
N ALA A 374 -38.11 -4.21 -0.14
CA ALA A 374 -38.68 -2.88 -0.20
C ALA A 374 -40.18 -2.82 -0.52
N ASN A 375 -40.86 -3.92 -0.89
CA ASN A 375 -42.32 -3.96 -1.09
C ASN A 375 -42.93 -2.68 -1.72
N CYS A 376 -42.45 -2.29 -2.91
CA CYS A 376 -42.81 -1.07 -3.65
C CYS A 376 -42.45 0.28 -2.99
N CYS A 377 -41.46 0.32 -2.10
CA CYS A 377 -40.97 1.54 -1.45
C CYS A 377 -39.44 1.72 -1.61
N ILE A 378 -38.89 2.74 -0.96
CA ILE A 378 -37.45 3.00 -0.84
C ILE A 378 -37.01 2.60 0.56
N LEU A 379 -36.01 1.72 0.66
CA LEU A 379 -35.39 1.32 1.93
C LEU A 379 -33.92 1.73 1.96
N VAL A 380 -33.47 2.27 3.09
CA VAL A 380 -32.09 2.74 3.28
C VAL A 380 -31.44 2.19 4.56
N ASN A 381 -30.11 2.07 4.57
CA ASN A 381 -29.35 1.71 5.77
C ASN A 381 -29.14 2.90 6.72
N THR A 382 -28.54 2.64 7.88
CA THR A 382 -28.29 3.66 8.92
C THR A 382 -27.34 4.75 8.43
N GLU A 383 -26.32 4.37 7.68
CA GLU A 383 -25.30 5.29 7.17
C GLU A 383 -25.90 6.29 6.17
N THR A 384 -26.75 5.83 5.24
CA THR A 384 -27.50 6.71 4.33
C THR A 384 -28.48 7.59 5.10
N GLN A 385 -29.22 7.03 6.07
CA GLN A 385 -30.17 7.82 6.88
C GLN A 385 -29.48 8.94 7.66
N LYS A 386 -28.36 8.66 8.33
CA LYS A 386 -27.60 9.66 9.08
C LYS A 386 -27.10 10.78 8.17
N ALA A 387 -26.48 10.41 7.04
CA ALA A 387 -25.93 11.35 6.07
C ALA A 387 -27.01 12.23 5.40
N SER A 388 -28.23 11.70 5.22
CA SER A 388 -29.31 12.41 4.52
C SER A 388 -30.36 13.04 5.44
N SER A 389 -30.22 12.91 6.77
CA SER A 389 -31.22 13.35 7.76
C SER A 389 -31.49 14.86 7.77
N GLY A 390 -30.54 15.69 7.30
CA GLY A 390 -30.74 17.13 7.15
C GLY A 390 -31.52 17.55 5.91
N SER A 391 -31.72 16.64 4.94
CA SER A 391 -32.33 16.93 3.64
C SER A 391 -33.62 16.15 3.38
N ALA A 392 -33.85 15.05 4.09
CA ALA A 392 -35.06 14.25 4.01
C ALA A 392 -35.47 13.73 5.40
N VAL A 393 -36.78 13.60 5.63
CA VAL A 393 -37.32 12.98 6.85
C VAL A 393 -37.37 11.47 6.67
N PHE A 394 -37.03 10.69 7.71
CA PHE A 394 -37.01 9.23 7.63
C PHE A 394 -37.88 8.58 8.71
N GLU A 395 -38.57 7.51 8.33
CA GLU A 395 -39.29 6.61 9.22
C GLU A 395 -38.47 5.34 9.45
N LYS A 396 -38.35 4.89 10.70
CA LYS A 396 -37.71 3.61 11.03
C LYS A 396 -38.74 2.49 10.91
N ILE A 397 -38.48 1.49 10.04
CA ILE A 397 -39.46 0.43 9.74
C ILE A 397 -39.21 -0.79 10.62
N CYS A 398 -38.10 -1.50 10.40
CA CYS A 398 -37.79 -2.73 11.11
C CYS A 398 -36.29 -3.05 11.01
N SER A 399 -35.85 -4.08 11.73
CA SER A 399 -34.49 -4.63 11.57
C SER A 399 -34.54 -5.93 10.78
N ILE A 400 -33.85 -6.00 9.65
CA ILE A 400 -33.83 -7.16 8.75
C ILE A 400 -32.63 -8.05 9.09
N LYS A 401 -32.83 -9.38 9.11
CA LYS A 401 -31.72 -10.33 9.21
C LYS A 401 -31.09 -10.49 7.82
N VAL A 402 -29.83 -10.11 7.69
CA VAL A 402 -29.08 -10.25 6.43
C VAL A 402 -28.28 -11.54 6.50
N LYS A 403 -28.43 -12.44 5.51
CA LYS A 403 -27.62 -13.67 5.41
C LYS A 403 -26.13 -13.27 5.40
N GLY A 404 -25.34 -13.85 6.31
CA GLY A 404 -23.91 -13.49 6.49
C GLY A 404 -23.63 -12.38 7.51
N LYS A 405 -24.63 -11.83 8.20
CA LYS A 405 -24.44 -10.98 9.39
C LYS A 405 -25.26 -11.53 10.57
N ASP A 406 -24.61 -11.71 11.72
CA ASP A 406 -25.25 -12.24 12.92
C ASP A 406 -26.24 -11.25 13.56
N ALA A 407 -25.99 -9.95 13.43
CA ALA A 407 -26.83 -8.88 13.95
C ALA A 407 -27.90 -8.42 12.94
N LYS A 408 -29.14 -8.19 13.42
CA LYS A 408 -30.20 -7.58 12.60
C LYS A 408 -29.84 -6.13 12.28
N VAL A 409 -29.93 -5.74 11.01
CA VAL A 409 -29.58 -4.40 10.54
C VAL A 409 -30.82 -3.50 10.56
N PRO A 410 -30.81 -2.34 11.24
CA PRO A 410 -31.94 -1.41 11.24
C PRO A 410 -32.12 -0.73 9.87
N VAL A 411 -33.37 -0.60 9.43
CA VAL A 411 -33.77 -0.10 8.10
C VAL A 411 -34.73 1.09 8.23
N TYR A 412 -34.54 2.07 7.35
CA TYR A 412 -35.30 3.32 7.32
C TYR A 412 -35.93 3.56 5.95
N ARG A 413 -36.98 4.38 5.88
CA ARG A 413 -37.66 4.81 4.65
C ARG A 413 -37.76 6.34 4.62
N PRO A 414 -37.38 7.00 3.52
CA PRO A 414 -37.57 8.44 3.37
C PRO A 414 -39.04 8.82 3.17
N VAL A 415 -39.44 9.96 3.71
CA VAL A 415 -40.76 10.59 3.53
C VAL A 415 -40.71 11.49 2.29
N GLU A 416 -41.59 11.24 1.33
CA GLU A 416 -41.64 11.93 0.04
C GLU A 416 -42.35 13.30 0.20
N SER A 417 -41.61 14.40 0.41
CA SER A 417 -42.18 15.77 0.45
C SER A 417 -41.31 16.80 -0.30
N GLU A 418 -41.96 17.75 -0.98
CA GLU A 418 -41.37 18.65 -1.97
C GLU A 418 -40.94 20.00 -1.36
N ARG A 419 -39.63 20.31 -1.28
CA ARG A 419 -39.12 21.70 -1.27
C ARG A 419 -37.60 21.74 -1.52
N ARG A 420 -37.17 22.48 -2.55
CA ARG A 420 -35.77 22.73 -2.96
C ARG A 420 -35.54 24.25 -3.04
N ILE A 421 -34.41 24.78 -2.56
CA ILE A 421 -34.09 26.23 -2.60
C ILE A 421 -32.64 26.41 -3.10
N THR A 422 -32.42 27.31 -4.08
CA THR A 422 -31.10 27.72 -4.62
C THR A 422 -31.14 29.20 -5.05
N LYS A 423 -30.03 29.96 -4.93
CA LYS A 423 -29.66 31.10 -5.81
C LYS A 423 -28.23 31.65 -5.60
N LYS A 424 -27.77 32.43 -6.60
CA LYS A 424 -26.41 32.76 -7.10
C LYS A 424 -25.95 34.21 -6.80
N LEU A 425 -24.70 34.44 -6.33
CA LEU A 425 -23.48 35.03 -6.98
C LEU A 425 -23.46 36.49 -7.49
N ALA A 426 -22.42 37.28 -7.12
CA ALA A 426 -21.51 38.16 -7.94
C ALA A 426 -20.54 39.01 -7.03
N PRO A 427 -19.44 39.69 -7.50
CA PRO A 427 -18.11 39.66 -6.85
C PRO A 427 -17.45 41.03 -6.47
N VAL A 428 -16.19 41.01 -5.93
CA VAL A 428 -14.99 41.90 -6.21
C VAL A 428 -14.14 42.36 -4.97
N ARG A 429 -12.85 41.94 -4.93
CA ARG A 429 -11.51 42.53 -4.55
C ARG A 429 -11.07 43.06 -3.14
N ASP A 430 -10.01 42.40 -2.63
CA ASP A 430 -8.62 42.83 -2.20
C ASP A 430 -8.14 43.06 -0.72
N ASN A 431 -6.95 42.47 -0.44
CA ASN A 431 -5.78 42.63 0.48
C ASN A 431 -5.75 42.73 2.04
N SER A 432 -5.05 41.72 2.64
CA SER A 432 -4.00 41.77 3.71
C SER A 432 -4.29 41.59 5.24
N GLY A 433 -3.51 40.71 5.92
CA GLY A 433 -3.41 40.53 7.41
C GLY A 433 -3.61 39.09 7.97
N ILE A 434 -2.83 38.59 8.96
CA ILE A 434 -3.09 37.29 9.65
C ILE A 434 -4.26 37.49 10.62
N LEU A 435 -5.36 36.79 10.38
CA LEU A 435 -6.62 37.05 11.03
C LEU A 435 -6.73 36.37 12.40
N GLY A 436 -7.15 37.11 13.44
CA GLY A 436 -7.71 36.53 14.67
C GLY A 436 -6.72 35.85 15.63
N ARG A 437 -5.41 36.07 15.48
CA ARG A 437 -4.37 35.44 16.33
C ARG A 437 -3.53 36.44 17.12
N ASP A 438 -4.05 37.64 17.34
CA ASP A 438 -3.31 38.73 17.98
C ASP A 438 -3.01 38.44 19.46
N ILE A 439 -3.92 37.76 20.17
CA ILE A 439 -3.75 37.42 21.59
C ILE A 439 -2.61 36.42 21.75
N GLU A 440 -2.60 35.34 20.97
CA GLU A 440 -1.58 34.29 21.04
C GLU A 440 -0.22 34.82 20.56
N ILE A 441 -0.21 35.64 19.50
CA ILE A 441 1.01 36.30 19.03
C ILE A 441 1.54 37.31 20.07
N ASN A 442 0.67 38.04 20.78
CA ASN A 442 1.08 38.94 21.85
C ASN A 442 1.63 38.18 23.06
N LYS A 443 1.04 37.03 23.43
CA LYS A 443 1.59 36.15 24.47
C LYS A 443 2.98 35.64 24.08
N LEU A 444 3.16 35.16 22.84
CA LEU A 444 4.46 34.74 22.33
C LEU A 444 5.47 35.89 22.32
N ARG A 445 5.04 37.11 21.96
CA ARG A 445 5.88 38.32 22.03
C ARG A 445 6.30 38.64 23.46
N GLN A 446 5.37 38.57 24.42
CA GLN A 446 5.67 38.76 25.84
C GLN A 446 6.69 37.73 26.33
N HIS A 447 6.52 36.44 26.00
CA HIS A 447 7.51 35.41 26.34
C HIS A 447 8.88 35.67 25.73
N LEU A 448 8.93 36.17 24.50
CA LEU A 448 10.20 36.55 23.86
C LEU A 448 10.87 37.76 24.55
N GLU A 449 10.09 38.74 24.99
CA GLU A 449 10.59 39.90 25.73
C GLU A 449 11.10 39.52 27.11
N GLU A 450 10.33 38.72 27.85
CA GLU A 450 10.69 38.21 29.16
C GLU A 450 11.90 37.28 29.08
N TYR A 451 11.98 36.40 28.08
CA TYR A 451 13.15 35.57 27.79
C TYR A 451 14.41 36.42 27.58
N VAL A 452 14.34 37.44 26.73
CA VAL A 452 15.50 38.31 26.45
C VAL A 452 15.93 39.09 27.69
N ASN A 453 14.98 39.53 28.52
CA ASN A 453 15.28 40.20 29.79
C ASN A 453 15.91 39.23 30.79
N ALA A 454 15.43 37.99 30.85
CA ALA A 454 15.93 36.94 31.72
C ALA A 454 17.33 36.46 31.28
N TRP A 455 17.60 36.37 29.98
CA TRP A 455 18.94 36.08 29.43
C TRP A 455 19.97 37.11 29.88
N LYS A 456 19.61 38.41 29.91
CA LYS A 456 20.49 39.47 30.45
C LYS A 456 20.75 39.35 31.96
N ARG A 457 19.79 38.81 32.71
CA ARG A 457 19.87 38.65 34.18
C ARG A 457 20.40 37.28 34.62
N LYS A 458 20.60 36.35 33.68
CA LYS A 458 20.94 34.93 33.91
C LYS A 458 19.91 34.21 34.79
N GLU A 459 18.62 34.48 34.57
CA GLU A 459 17.51 33.90 35.32
C GLU A 459 16.68 32.93 34.45
N SER A 460 16.22 31.81 35.05
CA SER A 460 15.21 30.82 34.62
C SER A 460 15.02 30.47 33.12
N LEU A 461 14.88 29.17 32.86
CA LEU A 461 14.55 28.60 31.54
C LEU A 461 13.06 28.67 31.23
N ARG A 462 12.69 28.86 29.95
CA ARG A 462 11.30 28.99 29.52
C ARG A 462 10.93 28.10 28.33
N CYS A 463 9.78 27.47 28.42
CA CYS A 463 9.20 26.64 27.37
C CYS A 463 7.80 27.13 27.01
N CYS A 464 7.52 27.24 25.71
CA CYS A 464 6.20 27.52 25.18
C CYS A 464 5.71 26.32 24.35
N VAL A 465 4.55 25.77 24.69
CA VAL A 465 3.93 24.66 23.95
C VAL A 465 2.69 25.17 23.22
N ILE A 466 2.74 25.20 21.89
CA ILE A 466 1.58 25.55 21.05
C ILE A 466 0.80 24.27 20.75
N SER A 467 -0.42 24.18 21.26
CA SER A 467 -1.25 22.97 21.18
C SER A 467 -2.55 23.21 20.41
N GLY A 468 -3.13 22.14 19.88
CA GLY A 468 -4.45 22.15 19.26
C GLY A 468 -4.58 21.14 18.12
N PRO A 469 -5.80 20.89 17.60
CA PRO A 469 -6.04 19.88 16.58
C PRO A 469 -5.35 20.16 15.24
N ALA A 470 -5.33 19.16 14.34
CA ALA A 470 -4.81 19.34 12.99
C ALA A 470 -5.58 20.45 12.24
N GLY A 471 -4.88 21.28 11.46
CA GLY A 471 -5.52 22.37 10.71
C GLY A 471 -5.91 23.62 11.50
N ILE A 472 -5.69 23.65 12.83
CA ILE A 472 -6.07 24.79 13.69
C ILE A 472 -5.23 26.09 13.48
N GLY A 473 -4.14 26.02 12.71
CA GLY A 473 -3.26 27.16 12.40
C GLY A 473 -1.95 27.23 13.18
N LYS A 474 -1.52 26.15 13.86
CA LYS A 474 -0.24 26.08 14.62
C LYS A 474 0.97 26.52 13.81
N ALA A 475 1.11 26.00 12.58
CA ALA A 475 2.23 26.34 11.69
C ALA A 475 2.20 27.82 11.26
N THR A 476 1.02 28.41 11.08
CA THR A 476 0.83 29.83 10.71
C THR A 476 1.24 30.75 11.86
N VAL A 477 0.82 30.44 13.09
CA VAL A 477 1.21 31.20 14.30
C VAL A 477 2.72 31.09 14.53
N LEU A 478 3.27 29.88 14.43
CA LEU A 478 4.70 29.64 14.56
C LEU A 478 5.50 30.41 13.51
N GLY A 479 5.07 30.38 12.24
CA GLY A 479 5.72 31.12 11.16
C GLY A 479 5.74 32.63 11.39
N ARG A 480 4.62 33.20 11.84
CA ARG A 480 4.56 34.63 12.18
C ARG A 480 5.47 34.99 13.35
N PHE A 481 5.47 34.16 14.40
CA PHE A 481 6.32 34.40 15.56
C PHE A 481 7.81 34.30 15.22
N LEU A 482 8.19 33.32 14.39
CA LEU A 482 9.56 33.24 13.86
C LEU A 482 9.94 34.50 13.09
N GLY A 483 9.02 35.06 12.30
CA GLY A 483 9.19 36.36 11.65
C GLY A 483 9.51 37.49 12.64
N ILE A 484 8.75 37.58 13.73
CA ILE A 484 8.98 38.56 14.81
C ILE A 484 10.36 38.38 15.45
N ILE A 485 10.79 37.14 15.66
CA ILE A 485 12.12 36.84 16.19
C ILE A 485 13.22 37.31 15.23
N THR A 486 13.05 37.05 13.92
CA THR A 486 14.04 37.43 12.89
C THR A 486 14.09 38.92 12.59
N GLU A 487 12.97 39.64 12.74
CA GLU A 487 12.91 41.11 12.57
C GLU A 487 13.59 41.85 13.73
N ARG A 488 13.85 41.18 14.86
CA ARG A 488 14.45 41.79 16.05
C ARG A 488 15.97 41.89 15.92
N SER A 489 16.49 43.11 15.95
CA SER A 489 17.92 43.36 15.71
C SER A 489 18.79 43.44 16.98
N ASN A 490 18.22 43.58 18.19
CA ASN A 490 19.02 43.73 19.42
C ASN A 490 18.31 43.27 20.73
N PRO A 491 18.85 42.28 21.46
CA PRO A 491 19.83 41.30 20.98
C PRO A 491 19.18 40.42 19.90
N ALA A 492 19.96 40.08 18.86
CA ALA A 492 19.51 39.11 17.85
C ALA A 492 19.36 37.73 18.50
N VAL A 493 18.24 37.05 18.25
CA VAL A 493 17.98 35.71 18.80
C VAL A 493 18.20 34.68 17.70
N ARG A 494 19.08 33.71 17.95
CA ARG A 494 19.38 32.66 16.98
C ARG A 494 18.32 31.57 17.02
N VAL A 495 17.69 31.27 15.87
CA VAL A 495 16.63 30.27 15.75
C VAL A 495 17.15 28.95 15.17
N LEU A 496 17.09 27.89 15.98
CA LEU A 496 17.35 26.51 15.58
C LEU A 496 16.00 25.79 15.44
N LYS A 497 15.68 25.28 14.24
CA LYS A 497 14.36 24.71 13.92
C LYS A 497 14.50 23.29 13.37
N ALA A 498 13.62 22.40 13.81
CA ALA A 498 13.41 21.09 13.20
C ALA A 498 11.91 20.71 13.20
N SER A 499 11.55 19.72 12.38
CA SER A 499 10.23 19.07 12.40
C SER A 499 10.42 17.59 12.68
N ALA A 500 9.59 17.03 13.55
CA ALA A 500 9.42 15.59 13.65
C ALA A 500 8.44 15.11 12.56
N GLU A 501 8.62 13.89 12.08
CA GLU A 501 7.90 13.33 10.93
C GLU A 501 7.46 11.91 11.24
N ALA A 502 6.26 11.52 10.77
CA ALA A 502 5.69 10.21 11.08
C ALA A 502 6.57 9.05 10.58
N ILE A 503 7.17 9.20 9.38
CA ILE A 503 8.04 8.18 8.78
C ILE A 503 9.38 8.04 9.51
N GLU A 504 9.87 9.15 10.08
CA GLU A 504 11.13 9.25 10.84
C GLU A 504 10.90 9.18 12.35
N SER A 505 9.69 8.87 12.81
CA SER A 505 9.31 8.80 14.23
C SER A 505 10.04 7.70 15.01
N LYS A 506 10.82 6.87 14.30
CA LYS A 506 11.62 5.77 14.82
C LYS A 506 13.12 5.97 14.55
N THR A 507 13.50 7.07 13.89
CA THR A 507 14.90 7.38 13.59
C THR A 507 15.46 8.23 14.74
N PRO A 508 16.46 7.73 15.48
CA PRO A 508 16.90 8.40 16.69
C PRO A 508 17.52 9.76 16.44
N TYR A 509 17.22 10.69 17.34
CA TYR A 509 17.78 12.05 17.31
C TYR A 509 17.53 12.77 15.97
N TYR A 510 16.60 12.31 15.12
CA TYR A 510 16.45 12.81 13.76
C TYR A 510 16.20 14.32 13.70
N PRO A 511 15.29 14.90 14.52
CA PRO A 511 15.12 16.35 14.57
C PRO A 511 16.35 17.07 15.15
N TRP A 512 17.08 16.43 16.06
CA TRP A 512 18.28 16.99 16.70
C TRP A 512 19.48 17.07 15.76
N LYS A 513 19.64 16.12 14.83
CA LYS A 513 20.65 16.20 13.76
C LYS A 513 20.54 17.51 13.00
N LYS A 514 19.31 17.93 12.65
CA LYS A 514 19.04 19.22 11.97
C LYS A 514 19.34 20.43 12.85
N ILE A 515 19.01 20.37 14.15
CA ILE A 515 19.30 21.44 15.13
C ILE A 515 20.81 21.65 15.29
N PHE A 516 21.56 20.58 15.53
CA PHE A 516 23.00 20.65 15.78
C PHE A 516 23.81 20.95 14.52
N ALA A 517 23.40 20.45 13.35
CA ALA A 517 24.00 20.87 12.08
C ALA A 517 23.89 22.39 11.90
N LYS A 518 22.71 22.96 12.13
CA LYS A 518 22.50 24.42 12.06
C LYS A 518 23.23 25.19 13.16
N LEU A 519 23.40 24.59 14.34
CA LEU A 519 24.19 25.17 15.43
C LEU A 519 25.68 25.27 15.06
N LEU A 520 26.21 24.28 14.33
CA LEU A 520 27.60 24.23 13.90
C LEU A 520 27.85 24.90 12.53
N GLY A 521 26.81 25.46 11.91
CA GLY A 521 26.92 26.10 10.58
C GLY A 521 27.10 25.10 9.44
N VAL A 522 26.70 23.84 9.64
CA VAL A 522 26.75 22.75 8.67
C VAL A 522 25.38 22.59 8.03
N ASP A 523 25.34 22.50 6.70
CA ASP A 523 24.12 22.21 5.95
C ASP A 523 23.89 20.69 5.93
N ALA A 524 22.94 20.19 6.72
CA ALA A 524 22.64 18.76 6.86
C ALA A 524 22.09 18.10 5.58
N GLY A 525 21.86 18.88 4.52
CA GLY A 525 21.22 18.43 3.28
C GLY A 525 22.13 18.27 2.07
N LYS A 526 23.43 18.57 2.18
CA LYS A 526 24.40 18.39 1.09
C LYS A 526 25.40 17.31 1.48
N GLN A 527 25.91 16.54 0.51
CA GLN A 527 27.07 15.67 0.74
C GLN A 527 28.15 16.49 1.46
N ALA A 528 28.69 15.94 2.54
CA ALA A 528 29.69 16.60 3.37
C ALA A 528 30.93 16.88 2.51
N THR A 529 31.02 18.08 1.95
CA THR A 529 32.25 18.56 1.33
C THR A 529 33.36 18.63 2.37
N GLN A 530 34.62 18.45 1.96
CA GLN A 530 35.79 18.63 2.85
C GLN A 530 35.75 19.98 3.59
N PHE A 531 35.13 21.01 2.98
CA PHE A 531 34.96 22.33 3.58
C PHE A 531 33.97 22.34 4.75
N THR A 532 32.79 21.71 4.58
CA THR A 532 31.77 21.61 5.63
C THR A 532 32.22 20.75 6.81
N HIS A 533 32.98 19.67 6.55
CA HIS A 533 33.58 18.85 7.61
C HIS A 533 34.60 19.66 8.42
N ARG A 534 35.48 20.41 7.75
CA ARG A 534 36.46 21.28 8.41
C ARG A 534 35.83 22.40 9.23
N ALA A 535 34.72 22.98 8.76
CA ALA A 535 33.95 23.99 9.50
C ALA A 535 33.28 23.43 10.76
N CYS A 536 32.75 22.20 10.67
CA CYS A 536 32.20 21.46 11.82
C CYS A 536 33.29 21.20 12.88
N MET A 537 34.43 20.65 12.45
CA MET A 537 35.57 20.34 13.32
C MET A 537 36.15 21.59 13.99
N ASN A 538 36.30 22.70 13.25
CA ASN A 538 36.75 23.98 13.82
C ASN A 538 35.76 24.53 14.85
N SER A 539 34.45 24.38 14.61
CA SER A 539 33.41 24.83 15.54
C SER A 539 33.41 23.99 16.82
N LEU A 540 33.58 22.68 16.70
CA LEU A 540 33.71 21.76 17.83
C LEU A 540 34.98 22.05 18.65
N ARG A 541 36.13 22.23 17.98
CA ARG A 541 37.39 22.61 18.63
C ARG A 541 37.27 23.92 19.41
N ASN A 542 36.57 24.91 18.86
CA ASN A 542 36.33 26.19 19.51
C ASN A 542 35.36 26.13 20.71
N ILE A 543 34.62 25.04 20.88
CA ILE A 543 33.62 24.88 21.94
C ILE A 543 34.07 23.87 23.00
N LEU A 544 34.65 22.75 22.58
CA LEU A 544 35.06 21.62 23.42
C LEU A 544 36.57 21.60 23.73
N GLY A 545 37.39 22.42 23.07
CA GLY A 545 38.85 22.45 23.24
C GLY A 545 39.57 21.49 22.29
N ASP A 546 40.88 21.29 22.50
CA ASP A 546 41.72 20.40 21.66
C ASP A 546 41.40 18.90 21.88
N ASP A 547 40.76 18.55 23.01
CA ASP A 547 40.44 17.16 23.40
C ASP A 547 39.18 16.61 22.69
N PHE A 548 38.53 17.39 21.82
CA PHE A 548 37.29 16.96 21.14
C PHE A 548 37.48 15.76 20.21
N GLU A 549 38.70 15.52 19.74
CA GLU A 549 39.07 14.36 18.92
C GLU A 549 39.02 13.04 19.73
N GLU A 550 38.92 13.10 21.06
CA GLU A 550 38.73 11.93 21.94
C GLU A 550 37.24 11.59 22.16
N HIS A 551 36.30 12.36 21.59
CA HIS A 551 34.86 12.21 21.80
C HIS A 551 34.12 11.57 20.62
N GLU A 552 34.40 10.28 20.38
CA GLU A 552 33.82 9.49 19.27
C GLU A 552 32.28 9.46 19.25
N VAL A 553 31.63 9.63 20.39
CA VAL A 553 30.16 9.58 20.54
C VAL A 553 29.45 10.68 19.75
N LEU A 554 30.14 11.78 19.43
CA LEU A 554 29.56 12.88 18.64
C LEU A 554 29.18 12.45 17.22
N ASN A 555 29.78 11.39 16.68
CA ASN A 555 29.48 10.84 15.36
C ASN A 555 28.00 10.38 15.21
N ASP A 556 27.31 10.11 16.32
CA ASP A 556 25.94 9.59 16.33
C ASP A 556 24.90 10.64 15.90
N VAL A 557 25.21 11.92 16.13
CA VAL A 557 24.33 13.08 15.85
C VAL A 557 24.96 14.05 14.86
N LEU A 558 26.30 14.06 14.75
CA LEU A 558 27.07 14.98 13.91
C LEU A 558 27.92 14.22 12.88
N PRO A 559 28.09 14.75 11.65
CA PRO A 559 28.96 14.16 10.65
C PRO A 559 30.44 14.49 10.92
N THR A 560 30.98 14.03 12.05
CA THR A 560 32.32 14.41 12.53
C THR A 560 33.44 13.47 12.07
N HIS A 561 33.13 12.24 11.66
CA HIS A 561 34.10 11.21 11.23
C HIS A 561 35.33 11.12 12.17
N ILE A 562 35.14 11.31 13.48
CA ILE A 562 36.22 11.18 14.47
C ILE A 562 36.62 9.70 14.52
N PRO A 563 37.90 9.34 14.34
CA PRO A 563 38.35 7.95 14.36
C PRO A 563 38.03 7.30 15.70
N THR A 564 37.27 6.22 15.69
CA THR A 564 37.09 5.33 16.85
C THR A 564 38.44 4.69 17.19
N LEU A 565 39.14 5.25 18.18
CA LEU A 565 40.39 4.69 18.69
C LEU A 565 40.09 3.34 19.35
N GLY A 566 40.38 2.28 18.61
CA GLY A 566 40.12 0.90 19.02
C GLY A 566 40.68 0.60 20.41
N ALA A 567 39.85 -0.06 21.21
CA ALA A 567 40.18 -0.70 22.48
C ALA A 567 40.57 0.25 23.63
N ARG A 568 39.57 0.79 24.33
CA ARG A 568 39.49 0.74 25.80
C ARG A 568 38.08 1.11 26.25
N MET A 569 37.54 0.24 27.11
CA MET A 569 36.28 0.33 27.85
C MET A 569 35.04 -0.32 27.20
N ASN A 570 34.74 -1.53 27.66
CA ASN A 570 33.37 -2.02 27.90
C ASN A 570 32.67 -1.09 28.91
N HIS A 571 32.44 0.17 28.56
CA HIS A 571 31.61 1.03 29.39
C HIS A 571 30.14 0.79 29.08
N ASP A 572 29.41 0.57 30.17
CA ASP A 572 27.97 0.51 30.28
C ASP A 572 27.27 1.40 29.23
N THR A 573 26.36 0.83 28.45
CA THR A 573 25.71 1.48 27.31
C THR A 573 24.97 2.77 27.73
N ARG A 574 24.54 2.80 28.99
CA ARG A 574 24.00 3.97 29.66
C ARG A 574 25.03 5.10 29.81
N ALA A 575 26.28 4.78 30.17
CA ALA A 575 27.35 5.76 30.33
C ALA A 575 27.70 6.46 29.01
N ARG A 576 27.61 5.76 27.86
CA ARG A 576 27.82 6.36 26.52
C ARG A 576 26.71 7.33 26.12
N SER A 577 25.44 6.95 26.31
CA SER A 577 24.29 7.82 26.07
C SER A 577 24.27 9.03 27.03
N GLU A 578 24.63 8.81 28.30
CA GLU A 578 24.82 9.88 29.28
C GLU A 578 25.97 10.81 28.88
N LYS A 579 27.06 10.28 28.33
CA LYS A 579 28.19 11.07 27.83
C LYS A 579 27.84 11.86 26.58
N LEU A 580 27.14 11.26 25.62
CA LEU A 580 26.63 11.96 24.43
C LEU A 580 25.68 13.08 24.84
N THR A 581 24.73 12.79 25.72
CA THR A 581 23.80 13.78 26.26
C THR A 581 24.54 14.91 26.98
N GLU A 582 25.54 14.59 27.79
CA GLU A 582 26.40 15.55 28.48
C GLU A 582 27.11 16.47 27.48
N LEU A 583 27.76 15.90 26.44
CA LEU A 583 28.48 16.65 25.41
C LEU A 583 27.54 17.52 24.57
N LEU A 584 26.40 17.01 24.14
CA LEU A 584 25.40 17.77 23.38
C LEU A 584 24.78 18.90 24.23
N CYS A 585 24.52 18.65 25.52
CA CYS A 585 24.10 19.70 26.45
C CYS A 585 25.20 20.74 26.66
N MET A 586 26.47 20.33 26.71
CA MET A 586 27.62 21.24 26.83
C MET A 586 27.75 22.12 25.59
N LEU A 587 27.67 21.54 24.39
CA LEU A 587 27.65 22.26 23.12
C LEU A 587 26.53 23.30 23.08
N LEU A 588 25.32 22.89 23.49
CA LEU A 588 24.16 23.77 23.53
C LEU A 588 24.35 24.90 24.57
N ASN A 589 24.78 24.58 25.79
CA ASN A 589 25.03 25.56 26.85
C ASN A 589 26.09 26.59 26.43
N LYS A 590 27.16 26.16 25.75
CA LYS A 590 28.19 27.06 25.22
C LYS A 590 27.67 27.97 24.11
N ALA A 591 26.72 27.50 23.30
CA ALA A 591 26.05 28.34 22.31
C ALA A 591 25.13 29.38 23.00
N ILE A 592 24.33 28.95 23.97
CA ILE A 592 23.38 29.80 24.69
C ILE A 592 24.11 30.84 25.59
N GLU A 593 25.32 30.53 26.05
CA GLU A 593 26.20 31.46 26.79
C GLU A 593 26.60 32.68 25.93
N ARG A 594 26.85 32.46 24.63
CA ARG A 594 27.37 33.50 23.73
C ARG A 594 26.27 34.42 23.20
N GLU A 595 25.10 33.86 22.92
CA GLU A 595 23.97 34.56 22.31
C GLU A 595 22.64 33.93 22.76
N PRO A 596 21.53 34.68 22.76
CA PRO A 596 20.22 34.11 23.06
C PRO A 596 19.77 33.17 21.93
N VAL A 597 19.45 31.93 22.27
CA VAL A 597 19.03 30.88 21.33
C VAL A 597 17.55 30.51 21.55
N ALA A 598 16.81 30.27 20.47
CA ALA A 598 15.49 29.69 20.49
C ALA A 598 15.48 28.35 19.73
N ILE A 599 15.03 27.28 20.39
CA ILE A 599 14.86 25.95 19.78
C ILE A 599 13.40 25.75 19.44
N VAL A 600 13.13 25.37 18.19
CA VAL A 600 11.78 25.15 17.67
C VAL A 600 11.65 23.73 17.14
N ILE A 601 10.76 22.94 17.76
CA ILE A 601 10.44 21.59 17.29
C ILE A 601 8.96 21.55 16.86
N HIS A 602 8.74 21.27 15.59
CA HIS A 602 7.40 21.16 15.02
C HIS A 602 6.89 19.71 15.04
N ALA A 603 5.59 19.52 15.29
CA ALA A 603 4.91 18.22 15.34
C ALA A 603 5.50 17.22 16.34
N CYS A 604 5.73 17.65 17.58
CA CYS A 604 6.41 16.88 18.63
C CYS A 604 5.78 15.52 18.94
N GLN A 605 4.51 15.29 18.60
CA GLN A 605 3.87 13.97 18.74
C GLN A 605 4.55 12.86 17.91
N TRP A 606 5.42 13.22 16.97
CA TRP A 606 6.21 12.29 16.15
C TRP A 606 7.67 12.16 16.60
N LEU A 607 8.06 12.74 17.73
CA LEU A 607 9.42 12.54 18.28
C LEU A 607 9.64 11.08 18.69
N ASP A 608 10.81 10.54 18.37
CA ASP A 608 11.25 9.27 18.95
C ASP A 608 11.58 9.42 20.44
N ASN A 609 11.65 8.29 21.15
CA ASN A 609 11.86 8.27 22.59
C ASN A 609 13.21 8.90 23.00
N SER A 610 14.25 8.71 22.18
CA SER A 610 15.60 9.21 22.45
C SER A 610 15.66 10.73 22.27
N SER A 611 15.03 11.25 21.20
CA SER A 611 14.86 12.68 20.96
C SER A 611 14.05 13.36 22.06
N TYR A 612 13.01 12.70 22.57
CA TYR A 612 12.18 13.24 23.64
C TYR A 612 12.91 13.22 25.00
N ALA A 613 13.61 12.13 25.32
CA ALA A 613 14.44 12.05 26.53
C ALA A 613 15.54 13.13 26.52
N PHE A 614 16.17 13.36 25.36
CA PHE A 614 17.17 14.42 25.22
C PHE A 614 16.56 15.82 25.35
N LEU A 615 15.35 16.06 24.82
CA LEU A 615 14.63 17.32 25.04
C LEU A 615 14.47 17.63 26.53
N LYS A 616 14.07 16.64 27.34
CA LYS A 616 13.99 16.80 28.80
C LYS A 616 15.34 17.18 29.41
N GLN A 617 16.40 16.48 29.03
CA GLN A 617 17.75 16.74 29.55
C GLN A 617 18.24 18.15 29.19
N VAL A 618 17.95 18.62 27.97
CA VAL A 618 18.24 20.01 27.56
C VAL A 618 17.52 21.01 28.45
N MET A 619 16.25 20.78 28.78
CA MET A 619 15.46 21.68 29.62
C MET A 619 15.91 21.66 31.09
N LEU A 620 16.32 20.50 31.61
CA LEU A 620 16.75 20.34 33.01
C LEU A 620 18.19 20.78 33.26
N ARG A 621 19.09 20.63 32.27
CA ARG A 621 20.55 20.87 32.42
C ARG A 621 21.03 22.18 31.80
N ALA A 622 20.13 23.00 31.27
CA ALA A 622 20.54 24.27 30.69
C ALA A 622 20.88 25.29 31.78
N VAL A 623 22.10 25.80 31.71
CA VAL A 623 22.71 26.70 32.72
C VAL A 623 22.40 28.16 32.42
N PHE A 624 22.15 28.46 31.14
CA PHE A 624 21.77 29.78 30.65
C PHE A 624 20.33 29.77 30.16
N PRO A 625 19.61 30.91 30.18
CA PRO A 625 18.22 30.96 29.75
C PRO A 625 18.09 30.50 28.29
N LEU A 626 17.16 29.58 28.04
CA LEU A 626 16.85 29.01 26.73
C LEU A 626 15.34 29.15 26.48
N LEU A 627 14.98 29.54 25.24
CA LEU A 627 13.59 29.53 24.79
C LEU A 627 13.32 28.26 23.96
N VAL A 628 12.45 27.38 24.46
CA VAL A 628 12.00 26.18 23.73
C VAL A 628 10.57 26.36 23.25
N ILE A 629 10.32 26.12 21.96
CA ILE A 629 8.99 26.23 21.34
C ILE A 629 8.62 24.88 20.73
N LEU A 630 7.56 24.28 21.26
CA LEU A 630 7.05 22.99 20.81
C LEU A 630 5.68 23.16 20.16
N THR A 631 5.36 22.32 19.17
CA THR A 631 3.98 22.24 18.65
C THR A 631 3.46 20.80 18.75
N THR A 632 2.24 20.63 19.24
CA THR A 632 1.63 19.30 19.44
C THR A 632 0.14 19.28 19.07
N ARG A 633 -0.42 18.08 18.85
CA ARG A 633 -1.86 17.85 18.64
C ARG A 633 -2.62 17.67 19.95
N SER A 634 -1.96 17.21 21.02
CA SER A 634 -2.60 17.03 22.33
C SER A 634 -2.92 18.38 22.98
N GLN A 635 -4.11 18.50 23.59
CA GLN A 635 -4.51 19.69 24.35
C GLN A 635 -4.06 19.63 25.81
N GLU A 636 -3.59 18.48 26.29
CA GLU A 636 -3.01 18.34 27.63
C GLU A 636 -1.48 18.36 27.50
N VAL A 637 -0.80 19.04 28.42
CA VAL A 637 0.62 18.78 28.67
C VAL A 637 0.67 17.31 29.05
N ASP A 638 1.19 16.45 28.17
CA ASP A 638 1.33 15.04 28.47
C ASP A 638 1.97 14.87 29.86
N VAL A 639 1.57 13.80 30.56
CA VAL A 639 2.17 13.32 31.82
C VAL A 639 3.71 13.36 31.77
N GLU A 640 4.26 13.32 30.57
CA GLU A 640 5.66 13.29 30.23
C GLU A 640 6.46 14.60 30.46
N LEU A 641 5.86 15.80 30.52
CA LEU A 641 6.59 17.06 30.85
C LEU A 641 6.49 17.47 32.33
N SER A 642 5.76 16.70 33.15
CA SER A 642 5.55 16.96 34.59
C SER A 642 6.86 17.14 35.36
N GLU A 643 7.83 16.23 35.15
CA GLU A 643 9.16 16.26 35.77
C GLU A 643 9.93 17.57 35.51
N VAL A 644 9.72 18.19 34.35
CA VAL A 644 10.39 19.43 33.95
C VAL A 644 9.76 20.64 34.65
N VAL A 645 8.44 20.60 34.84
CA VAL A 645 7.69 21.62 35.61
C VAL A 645 8.03 21.52 37.10
N GLU A 646 8.11 20.30 37.65
CA GLU A 646 8.53 20.04 39.04
C GLU A 646 9.94 20.55 39.33
N ALA A 647 10.84 20.49 38.34
CA ALA A 647 12.19 21.04 38.44
C ALA A 647 12.26 22.58 38.35
N GLY A 648 11.12 23.28 38.24
CA GLY A 648 11.04 24.73 38.25
C GLY A 648 11.19 25.40 36.87
N VAL A 649 11.14 24.65 35.77
CA VAL A 649 11.11 25.23 34.41
C VAL A 649 9.72 25.78 34.14
N MET A 650 9.64 27.03 33.71
CA MET A 650 8.37 27.66 33.36
C MET A 650 7.90 27.15 32.00
N VAL A 651 6.89 26.28 32.00
CA VAL A 651 6.23 25.76 30.80
C VAL A 651 4.87 26.45 30.66
N ASP A 652 4.70 27.28 29.63
CA ASP A 652 3.41 27.89 29.30
C ASP A 652 2.80 27.21 28.08
N GLN A 653 1.53 26.83 28.19
CA GLN A 653 0.80 26.18 27.10
C GLN A 653 -0.14 27.17 26.42
N ILE A 654 0.10 27.41 25.14
CA ILE A 654 -0.76 28.23 24.29
C ILE A 654 -1.64 27.27 23.48
N ALA A 655 -2.82 26.97 24.03
CA ALA A 655 -3.85 26.22 23.32
C ALA A 655 -4.51 27.13 22.27
N LEU A 656 -4.42 26.73 21.00
CA LEU A 656 -5.11 27.42 19.92
C LEU A 656 -6.58 26.99 19.91
N GLU A 657 -7.46 27.96 20.14
CA GLU A 657 -8.90 27.76 20.03
C GLU A 657 -9.36 27.87 18.58
N PRO A 658 -10.47 27.21 18.21
CA PRO A 658 -11.15 27.49 16.95
C PRO A 658 -11.49 28.98 16.84
N PHE A 659 -11.48 29.49 15.62
CA PHE A 659 -11.94 30.85 15.33
C PHE A 659 -13.39 31.04 15.76
N SER A 660 -13.74 32.26 16.15
CA SER A 660 -15.13 32.65 16.32
C SER A 660 -15.86 32.63 14.97
N PRO A 661 -17.21 32.56 14.94
CA PRO A 661 -17.99 32.64 13.71
C PRO A 661 -17.56 33.82 12.82
N ASP A 662 -17.38 35.01 13.41
CA ASP A 662 -16.95 36.21 12.71
C ASP A 662 -15.54 36.07 12.11
N MET A 663 -14.62 35.41 12.82
CA MET A 663 -13.26 35.19 12.35
C MET A 663 -13.20 34.12 11.26
N SER A 664 -13.99 33.05 11.36
CA SER A 664 -14.12 32.06 10.28
C SER A 664 -14.65 32.71 9.01
N VAL A 665 -15.71 33.52 9.15
CA VAL A 665 -16.28 34.34 8.08
C VAL A 665 -15.22 35.26 7.47
N GLN A 666 -14.43 35.95 8.29
CA GLN A 666 -13.37 36.83 7.82
C GLN A 666 -12.20 36.07 7.15
N LEU A 667 -11.85 34.87 7.60
CA LEU A 667 -10.82 34.05 6.96
C LEU A 667 -11.31 33.53 5.62
N VAL A 668 -12.56 33.07 5.54
CA VAL A 668 -13.19 32.66 4.28
C VAL A 668 -13.31 33.84 3.33
N ARG A 669 -13.73 35.01 3.82
CA ARG A 669 -13.71 36.28 3.07
C ARG A 669 -12.34 36.53 2.47
N LYS A 670 -11.30 36.42 3.30
CA LYS A 670 -9.92 36.66 2.89
C LYS A 670 -9.44 35.65 1.84
N THR A 671 -9.72 34.36 2.02
CA THR A 671 -9.32 33.30 1.08
C THR A 671 -10.06 33.38 -0.24
N LEU A 672 -11.35 33.73 -0.21
CA LEU A 672 -12.17 33.99 -1.40
C LEU A 672 -11.84 35.32 -2.08
N GLY A 673 -11.17 36.24 -1.38
CA GLY A 673 -11.00 37.62 -1.82
C GLY A 673 -12.32 38.39 -1.89
N ALA A 674 -13.28 38.08 -1.01
CA ALA A 674 -14.63 38.66 -0.95
C ALA A 674 -14.76 39.72 0.16
N ILE A 675 -15.37 40.87 -0.15
CA ILE A 675 -15.60 41.98 0.80
C ILE A 675 -16.69 41.62 1.84
N GLU A 676 -17.78 41.02 1.38
CA GLU A 676 -18.83 40.46 2.23
C GLU A 676 -19.20 39.04 1.78
N LEU A 677 -19.72 38.26 2.74
CA LEU A 677 -20.31 36.95 2.48
C LEU A 677 -21.80 37.05 2.74
N GLU A 678 -22.61 36.36 1.94
CA GLU A 678 -24.03 36.19 2.24
C GLU A 678 -24.21 35.50 3.59
N ASP A 679 -25.30 35.83 4.30
CA ASP A 679 -25.55 35.29 5.64
C ASP A 679 -25.65 33.76 5.65
N GLN A 680 -26.15 33.17 4.55
CA GLN A 680 -26.16 31.71 4.36
C GLN A 680 -24.74 31.13 4.23
N VAL A 681 -23.81 31.84 3.59
CA VAL A 681 -22.39 31.45 3.52
C VAL A 681 -21.74 31.63 4.89
N LYS A 682 -22.08 32.68 5.65
CA LYS A 682 -21.54 32.87 7.00
C LYS A 682 -21.93 31.74 7.95
N GLU A 683 -23.20 31.36 7.91
CA GLU A 683 -23.77 30.30 8.73
C GLU A 683 -23.23 28.93 8.29
N ALA A 684 -23.08 28.69 6.99
CA ALA A 684 -22.45 27.47 6.46
C ALA A 684 -20.96 27.37 6.80
N VAL A 685 -20.21 28.47 6.71
CA VAL A 685 -18.80 28.51 7.11
C VAL A 685 -18.68 28.12 8.57
N TRP A 686 -19.49 28.70 9.46
CA TRP A 686 -19.45 28.36 10.88
C TRP A 686 -19.88 26.91 11.14
N SER A 687 -21.03 26.49 10.60
CA SER A 687 -21.59 25.15 10.81
C SER A 687 -20.76 24.02 10.21
N ARG A 688 -19.98 24.28 9.16
CA ARG A 688 -19.13 23.26 8.50
C ARG A 688 -17.68 23.31 9.00
N SER A 689 -17.09 24.50 9.14
CA SER A 689 -15.70 24.63 9.59
C SER A 689 -15.53 24.50 11.11
N HIS A 690 -16.59 24.73 11.90
CA HIS A 690 -16.55 24.79 13.36
C HIS A 690 -15.40 25.65 13.92
N GLY A 691 -15.01 26.71 13.20
CA GLY A 691 -13.90 27.57 13.61
C GLY A 691 -12.50 27.10 13.18
N ILE A 692 -12.34 25.95 12.52
CA ILE A 692 -11.02 25.43 12.18
C ILE A 692 -10.49 26.13 10.90
N PRO A 693 -9.34 26.85 10.96
CA PRO A 693 -8.83 27.65 9.85
C PRO A 693 -8.56 26.88 8.56
N LEU A 694 -7.99 25.68 8.63
CA LEU A 694 -7.80 24.83 7.44
C LEU A 694 -9.15 24.54 6.76
N TYR A 695 -10.21 24.36 7.55
CA TYR A 695 -11.52 24.00 7.05
C TYR A 695 -12.18 25.20 6.39
N CYS A 696 -11.99 26.39 6.97
CA CYS A 696 -12.34 27.66 6.34
C CYS A 696 -11.64 27.83 4.98
N VAL A 697 -10.34 27.55 4.90
CA VAL A 697 -9.55 27.69 3.67
C VAL A 697 -9.98 26.70 2.59
N GLU A 698 -10.15 25.41 2.93
CA GLU A 698 -10.60 24.39 1.98
C GLU A 698 -12.06 24.60 1.54
N PHE A 699 -12.93 25.05 2.45
CA PHE A 699 -14.30 25.46 2.11
C PHE A 699 -14.29 26.64 1.13
N ALA A 700 -13.49 27.67 1.40
CA ALA A 700 -13.30 28.80 0.50
C ALA A 700 -12.77 28.37 -0.89
N ARG A 701 -11.83 27.44 -0.94
CA ARG A 701 -11.31 26.89 -2.19
C ARG A 701 -12.38 26.11 -2.95
N ALA A 702 -13.13 25.23 -2.28
CA ALA A 702 -14.25 24.51 -2.89
C ALA A 702 -15.31 25.45 -3.47
N VAL A 703 -15.64 26.54 -2.76
CA VAL A 703 -16.53 27.61 -3.25
C VAL A 703 -15.98 28.23 -4.54
N LYS A 704 -14.68 28.55 -4.59
CA LYS A 704 -14.02 29.12 -5.76
C LYS A 704 -14.00 28.15 -6.95
N ASP A 705 -13.63 26.90 -6.70
CA ASP A 705 -13.46 25.86 -7.73
C ASP A 705 -14.82 25.45 -8.33
N SER A 706 -15.91 25.60 -7.56
CA SER A 706 -17.27 25.35 -8.05
C SER A 706 -17.79 26.42 -9.03
N GLY A 707 -17.03 27.48 -9.31
CA GLY A 707 -17.48 28.58 -10.16
C GLY A 707 -18.66 29.38 -9.57
N GLY A 708 -18.83 29.31 -8.24
CA GLY A 708 -19.97 29.85 -7.51
C GLY A 708 -21.27 29.05 -7.68
N ALA A 709 -21.15 27.73 -7.66
CA ALA A 709 -22.26 26.82 -7.46
C ALA A 709 -23.04 27.16 -6.17
N PRO A 710 -24.34 26.86 -6.10
CA PRO A 710 -25.12 27.07 -4.88
C PRO A 710 -24.53 26.27 -3.69
N LEU A 711 -24.63 26.82 -2.48
CA LEU A 711 -24.06 26.30 -1.22
C LEU A 711 -24.33 24.82 -0.90
N ASN A 712 -25.43 24.32 -1.45
CA ASN A 712 -25.93 22.96 -1.35
C ASN A 712 -25.07 21.96 -2.15
N GLU A 713 -24.37 22.44 -3.17
CA GLU A 713 -23.44 21.65 -3.99
C GLU A 713 -22.00 21.70 -3.44
N LEU A 714 -21.78 22.50 -2.39
CA LEU A 714 -20.51 22.55 -1.69
C LEU A 714 -20.46 21.49 -0.58
N PRO A 715 -19.30 20.84 -0.40
CA PRO A 715 -19.11 19.80 0.60
C PRO A 715 -19.35 20.31 2.03
N ASP A 716 -19.90 19.44 2.88
CA ASP A 716 -20.18 19.64 4.30
C ASP A 716 -18.96 19.32 5.19
N THR A 717 -17.95 18.60 4.66
CA THR A 717 -16.69 18.25 5.34
C THR A 717 -15.47 18.47 4.44
N ILE A 718 -14.31 18.60 5.08
CA ILE A 718 -13.01 18.79 4.41
C ILE A 718 -12.62 17.59 3.59
N THR A 719 -12.97 16.38 4.06
CA THR A 719 -12.77 15.17 3.26
C THR A 719 -13.57 15.28 1.96
N GLY A 720 -14.80 15.80 2.00
CA GLY A 720 -15.58 16.08 0.79
C GLY A 720 -14.97 17.17 -0.12
N ALA A 721 -14.44 18.25 0.46
CA ALA A 721 -13.76 19.32 -0.29
C ALA A 721 -12.49 18.84 -0.99
N VAL A 722 -11.65 18.08 -0.27
CA VAL A 722 -10.44 17.49 -0.82
C VAL A 722 -10.78 16.42 -1.85
N LEU A 723 -11.80 15.60 -1.60
CA LEU A 723 -12.24 14.55 -2.52
C LEU A 723 -12.75 15.13 -3.84
N LEU A 724 -13.59 16.18 -3.81
CA LEU A 724 -14.05 16.87 -5.02
C LEU A 724 -12.90 17.45 -5.85
N ARG A 725 -11.87 17.98 -5.18
CA ARG A 725 -10.69 18.54 -5.86
C ARG A 725 -9.84 17.43 -6.50
N ILE A 726 -9.57 16.35 -5.76
CA ILE A 726 -8.84 15.20 -6.30
C ILE A 726 -9.63 14.55 -7.43
N ASP A 727 -10.96 14.43 -7.32
CA ASP A 727 -11.74 13.69 -8.31
C ASP A 727 -11.83 14.39 -9.66
N ARG A 728 -11.63 15.71 -9.73
CA ARG A 728 -11.50 16.48 -10.98
C ARG A 728 -10.16 16.32 -11.68
N LEU A 729 -9.16 15.78 -11.00
CA LEU A 729 -7.84 15.57 -11.58
C LEU A 729 -7.86 14.48 -12.65
N LEU A 730 -7.01 14.65 -13.65
CA LEU A 730 -6.80 13.65 -14.68
C LEU A 730 -6.23 12.34 -14.08
N PRO A 731 -6.45 11.18 -14.71
CA PRO A 731 -5.91 9.91 -14.21
C PRO A 731 -4.39 9.93 -13.99
N ALA A 732 -3.65 10.59 -14.90
CA ALA A 732 -2.21 10.81 -14.80
C ALA A 732 -1.82 11.59 -13.53
N GLN A 733 -2.53 12.69 -13.23
CA GLN A 733 -2.32 13.51 -12.03
C GLN A 733 -2.64 12.74 -10.75
N LYS A 734 -3.73 11.95 -10.75
CA LYS A 734 -4.10 11.09 -9.61
C LYS A 734 -2.99 10.07 -9.32
N LEU A 735 -2.37 9.49 -10.34
CA LEU A 735 -1.24 8.58 -10.15
C LEU A 735 -0.03 9.29 -9.53
N VAL A 736 0.32 10.50 -10.00
CA VAL A 736 1.39 11.30 -9.39
C VAL A 736 1.12 11.52 -7.90
N LEU A 737 -0.10 11.91 -7.54
CA LEU A 737 -0.48 12.08 -6.13
C LEU A 737 -0.37 10.79 -5.33
N LYS A 738 -0.81 9.65 -5.90
CA LYS A 738 -0.69 8.32 -5.27
C LYS A 738 0.77 7.97 -4.98
N ILE A 739 1.69 8.23 -5.92
CA ILE A 739 3.14 8.00 -5.75
C ILE A 739 3.71 8.91 -4.66
N VAL A 740 3.48 10.23 -4.76
CA VAL A 740 3.97 11.22 -3.78
C VAL A 740 3.43 10.90 -2.38
N ALA A 741 2.20 10.41 -2.27
CA ALA A 741 1.57 10.11 -0.99
C ALA A 741 2.26 8.95 -0.26
N VAL A 742 2.74 7.95 -1.00
CA VAL A 742 3.47 6.79 -0.47
C VAL A 742 4.94 7.12 -0.23
N ALA A 743 5.57 7.90 -1.11
CA ALA A 743 6.99 8.27 -1.01
C ALA A 743 7.26 9.26 0.13
N GLY A 744 6.31 10.13 0.47
CA GLY A 744 6.43 11.04 1.61
C GLY A 744 6.82 12.47 1.21
N LYS A 745 7.90 13.00 1.80
CA LYS A 745 8.38 14.36 1.53
C LYS A 745 9.58 14.35 0.59
N ASP A 746 9.83 15.51 -0.03
CA ASP A 746 10.99 15.76 -0.90
C ASP A 746 11.10 14.79 -2.08
N VAL A 747 9.96 14.44 -2.69
CA VAL A 747 9.89 13.47 -3.78
C VAL A 747 10.44 14.07 -5.06
N SER A 748 11.53 13.49 -5.59
CA SER A 748 12.16 13.96 -6.82
C SER A 748 11.32 13.63 -8.06
N LYS A 749 11.52 14.37 -9.16
CA LYS A 749 10.84 14.08 -10.43
C LYS A 749 11.29 12.73 -10.98
N GLU A 750 12.56 12.41 -10.79
CA GLU A 750 13.22 11.18 -11.24
C GLU A 750 12.61 9.95 -10.56
N LEU A 751 12.31 10.02 -9.25
CA LEU A 751 11.61 8.97 -8.54
C LEU A 751 10.22 8.71 -9.13
N ILE A 752 9.45 9.77 -9.42
CA ILE A 752 8.09 9.64 -9.97
C ILE A 752 8.13 9.00 -11.36
N ALA A 753 9.08 9.41 -12.19
CA ALA A 753 9.29 8.84 -13.52
C ALA A 753 9.64 7.35 -13.46
N GLU A 754 10.54 6.93 -12.57
CA GLU A 754 10.97 5.53 -12.47
C GLU A 754 9.90 4.62 -11.85
N VAL A 755 9.05 5.15 -10.96
CA VAL A 755 7.96 4.36 -10.37
C VAL A 755 6.83 4.10 -11.38
N ALA A 756 6.65 4.97 -12.38
CA ALA A 756 5.65 4.85 -13.43
C ALA A 756 6.18 5.19 -14.85
N PRO A 757 7.21 4.45 -15.35
CA PRO A 757 7.95 4.84 -16.56
C PRO A 757 7.16 4.65 -17.84
N ALA A 758 6.16 3.75 -17.83
CA ALA A 758 5.30 3.47 -18.98
C ALA A 758 4.24 4.56 -19.22
N GLN A 759 4.07 5.51 -18.29
CA GLN A 759 2.92 6.43 -18.31
C GLN A 759 3.27 7.88 -18.57
N PHE A 760 4.52 8.27 -18.31
CA PHE A 760 4.92 9.65 -18.46
C PHE A 760 6.13 9.76 -19.37
N SER A 761 6.02 10.57 -20.41
CA SER A 761 7.21 11.17 -20.98
C SER A 761 7.79 12.20 -20.00
N PRO A 762 9.10 12.53 -20.08
CA PRO A 762 9.70 13.54 -19.21
C PRO A 762 9.05 14.93 -19.29
N GLU A 763 8.46 15.27 -20.44
CA GLU A 763 7.76 16.53 -20.68
C GLU A 763 6.33 16.52 -20.11
N ASP A 764 5.61 15.41 -20.28
CA ASP A 764 4.25 15.25 -19.72
C ASP A 764 4.27 15.30 -18.20
N LEU A 765 5.20 14.58 -17.57
CA LEU A 765 5.34 14.58 -16.10
C LEU A 765 5.58 15.99 -15.55
N GLN A 766 6.36 16.81 -16.25
CA GLN A 766 6.62 18.19 -15.84
C GLN A 766 5.34 19.01 -15.83
N THR A 767 4.55 18.88 -16.90
CA THR A 767 3.29 19.60 -17.07
C THR A 767 2.28 19.21 -15.99
N GLU A 768 2.19 17.92 -15.66
CA GLU A 768 1.29 17.45 -14.61
C GLU A 768 1.72 17.91 -13.21
N LEU A 769 3.02 17.89 -12.92
CA LEU A 769 3.56 18.40 -11.66
C LEU A 769 3.34 19.91 -11.51
N GLU A 770 3.51 20.68 -12.59
CA GLU A 770 3.24 22.11 -12.60
C GLU A 770 1.76 22.42 -12.39
N THR A 771 0.89 21.64 -13.01
CA THR A 771 -0.56 21.72 -12.79
C THR A 771 -0.90 21.48 -11.32
N LEU A 772 -0.41 20.38 -10.73
CA LEU A 772 -0.64 20.04 -9.32
C LEU A 772 -0.09 21.07 -8.33
N VAL A 773 0.99 21.77 -8.69
CA VAL A 773 1.55 22.89 -7.91
C VAL A 773 0.70 24.14 -8.07
N SER A 774 0.22 24.44 -9.28
CA SER A 774 -0.67 25.59 -9.56
C SER A 774 -2.04 25.44 -8.89
N GLU A 775 -2.52 24.20 -8.77
CA GLU A 775 -3.73 23.81 -8.04
C GLU A 775 -3.52 23.79 -6.52
N ASP A 776 -2.36 24.21 -6.00
CA ASP A 776 -2.04 24.28 -4.57
C ASP A 776 -2.13 22.92 -3.82
N ILE A 777 -2.14 21.79 -4.55
CA ILE A 777 -2.18 20.43 -3.98
C ILE A 777 -0.77 20.02 -3.54
N LEU A 778 0.19 20.19 -4.46
CA LEU A 778 1.60 19.99 -4.21
C LEU A 778 2.31 21.35 -4.05
N PHE A 779 3.50 21.34 -3.46
CA PHE A 779 4.43 22.45 -3.56
C PHE A 779 5.86 21.93 -3.76
N ARG A 780 6.70 22.80 -4.33
CA ARG A 780 8.14 22.54 -4.51
C ARG A 780 8.88 22.96 -3.25
N ASP A 781 9.60 22.03 -2.62
CA ASP A 781 10.49 22.32 -1.51
C ASP A 781 11.82 22.94 -1.99
N THR A 782 12.61 23.47 -1.05
CA THR A 782 13.94 24.06 -1.25
C THR A 782 14.93 23.19 -2.03
N ARG A 783 14.71 21.87 -2.10
CA ARG A 783 15.52 20.91 -2.86
C ARG A 783 14.95 20.56 -4.25
N ASN A 784 13.99 21.34 -4.76
CA ASN A 784 13.20 21.01 -5.96
C ASN A 784 12.39 19.70 -5.87
N GLY A 785 12.28 19.09 -4.68
CA GLY A 785 11.38 17.96 -4.43
C GLY A 785 9.93 18.40 -4.30
N TYR A 786 9.01 17.48 -4.57
CA TYR A 786 7.57 17.70 -4.48
C TYR A 786 7.01 17.07 -3.21
N CYS A 787 6.12 17.79 -2.53
CA CYS A 787 5.38 17.23 -1.39
C CYS A 787 4.00 17.87 -1.24
N PHE A 788 3.12 17.21 -0.48
CA PHE A 788 1.79 17.71 -0.22
C PHE A 788 1.84 18.99 0.60
N ARG A 789 1.09 20.01 0.18
CA ARG A 789 0.97 21.26 0.94
C ARG A 789 0.26 21.04 2.29
N HIS A 790 -0.62 20.06 2.36
CA HIS A 790 -1.40 19.73 3.54
C HIS A 790 -1.40 18.22 3.80
N GLU A 791 -0.99 17.81 5.00
CA GLU A 791 -0.93 16.41 5.46
C GLU A 791 -2.30 15.69 5.33
N MET A 792 -3.40 16.40 5.56
CA MET A 792 -4.75 15.86 5.40
C MET A 792 -5.07 15.45 3.96
N VAL A 793 -4.55 16.16 2.96
CA VAL A 793 -4.77 15.80 1.54
C VAL A 793 -4.04 14.50 1.22
N GLN A 794 -2.82 14.34 1.75
CA GLN A 794 -2.08 13.09 1.65
C GLN A 794 -2.83 11.93 2.32
N GLU A 795 -3.40 12.13 3.52
CA GLU A 795 -4.20 11.10 4.21
C GLU A 795 -5.41 10.65 3.38
N VAL A 796 -6.09 11.58 2.70
CA VAL A 796 -7.22 11.26 1.80
C VAL A 796 -6.75 10.43 0.60
N VAL A 797 -5.65 10.82 -0.05
CA VAL A 797 -5.07 10.07 -1.19
C VAL A 797 -4.62 8.66 -0.76
N LEU A 798 -3.98 8.55 0.41
CA LEU A 798 -3.61 7.25 1.00
C LEU A 798 -4.83 6.39 1.33
N GLY A 799 -5.98 7.01 1.62
CA GLY A 799 -7.25 6.33 1.83
C GLY A 799 -7.82 5.68 0.57
N PHE A 800 -7.54 6.23 -0.62
CA PHE A 800 -8.01 5.68 -1.90
C PHE A 800 -7.22 4.48 -2.37
N LEU A 801 -5.94 4.39 -2.00
CA LEU A 801 -5.07 3.30 -2.42
C LEU A 801 -5.55 1.95 -1.86
N THR A 802 -5.73 0.99 -2.76
CA THR A 802 -5.94 -0.41 -2.38
C THR A 802 -4.67 -0.96 -1.71
N PHE A 803 -4.81 -2.02 -0.93
CA PHE A 803 -3.69 -2.68 -0.27
C PHE A 803 -2.62 -3.13 -1.28
N SER A 804 -3.05 -3.71 -2.40
CA SER A 804 -2.20 -4.16 -3.49
C SER A 804 -1.44 -3.00 -4.16
N GLN A 805 -2.11 -1.87 -4.39
CA GLN A 805 -1.47 -0.66 -4.90
C GLN A 805 -0.44 -0.10 -3.93
N LYS A 806 -0.74 -0.05 -2.62
CA LYS A 806 0.22 0.40 -1.59
C LYS A 806 1.48 -0.45 -1.61
N ARG A 807 1.35 -1.78 -1.59
CA ARG A 807 2.50 -2.70 -1.67
C ARG A 807 3.34 -2.46 -2.90
N LEU A 808 2.71 -2.39 -4.08
CA LEU A 808 3.41 -2.20 -5.34
C LEU A 808 4.20 -0.89 -5.36
N LEU A 809 3.58 0.21 -4.90
CA LEU A 809 4.23 1.51 -4.82
C LEU A 809 5.40 1.48 -3.82
N HIS A 810 5.20 0.95 -2.62
CA HIS A 810 6.28 0.80 -1.64
C HIS A 810 7.45 -0.03 -2.19
N LYS A 811 7.17 -1.13 -2.91
CA LYS A 811 8.20 -1.99 -3.53
C LYS A 811 9.00 -1.23 -4.60
N ARG A 812 8.32 -0.52 -5.50
CA ARG A 812 8.97 0.26 -6.56
C ARG A 812 9.81 1.40 -6.00
N ILE A 813 9.29 2.14 -5.00
CA ILE A 813 10.01 3.22 -4.34
C ILE A 813 11.27 2.69 -3.62
N ALA A 814 11.16 1.56 -2.91
CA ALA A 814 12.32 0.94 -2.26
C ALA A 814 13.40 0.52 -3.27
N ASN A 815 12.99 -0.08 -4.38
CA ASN A 815 13.92 -0.49 -5.45
C ASN A 815 14.59 0.71 -6.13
N TYR A 816 13.86 1.82 -6.35
CA TYR A 816 14.48 3.05 -6.84
C TYR A 816 15.58 3.54 -5.91
N HIS A 817 15.28 3.63 -4.60
CA HIS A 817 16.24 4.10 -3.61
C HIS A 817 17.47 3.19 -3.47
N LEU A 818 17.34 1.90 -3.73
CA LEU A 818 18.48 0.97 -3.80
C LEU A 818 19.39 1.20 -5.01
N ASN A 819 18.79 1.55 -6.15
CA ASN A 819 19.51 1.73 -7.41
C ASN A 819 20.08 3.15 -7.57
N ALA A 820 19.55 4.12 -6.83
CA ALA A 820 20.05 5.49 -6.81
C ALA A 820 21.41 5.58 -6.12
N ALA A 821 22.28 6.46 -6.60
CA ALA A 821 23.60 6.71 -6.01
C ALA A 821 23.56 7.49 -4.67
N GLU A 822 22.37 7.87 -4.20
CA GLU A 822 22.18 8.60 -2.95
C GLU A 822 22.13 7.63 -1.76
N GLU A 823 22.85 7.95 -0.67
CA GLU A 823 22.77 7.20 0.58
C GLU A 823 21.40 7.41 1.24
N VAL A 824 20.50 6.44 1.10
CA VAL A 824 19.20 6.41 1.77
C VAL A 824 19.33 5.64 3.09
N SER A 825 18.68 6.14 4.14
CA SER A 825 18.71 5.47 5.44
C SER A 825 18.14 4.03 5.35
N PRO A 826 18.86 3.03 5.90
CA PRO A 826 18.36 1.67 6.09
C PRO A 826 16.97 1.62 6.74
N ALA A 827 16.65 2.54 7.65
CA ALA A 827 15.34 2.60 8.30
C ALA A 827 14.19 2.93 7.33
N ALA A 828 14.43 3.82 6.36
CA ALA A 828 13.45 4.17 5.33
C ALA A 828 13.22 2.98 4.39
N LEU A 829 14.29 2.34 3.92
CA LEU A 829 14.23 1.13 3.09
C LEU A 829 13.52 -0.02 3.83
N ALA A 830 13.85 -0.24 5.10
CA ALA A 830 13.17 -1.20 5.96
C ALA A 830 11.66 -0.94 6.01
N ASN A 831 11.24 0.32 6.14
CA ASN A 831 9.84 0.67 6.22
C ASN A 831 9.10 0.40 4.89
N HIS A 832 9.66 0.81 3.76
CA HIS A 832 9.07 0.53 2.44
C HIS A 832 9.01 -0.97 2.16
N PHE A 833 10.10 -1.71 2.40
CA PHE A 833 10.10 -3.16 2.19
C PHE A 833 9.16 -3.89 3.16
N GLU A 834 9.02 -3.46 4.40
CA GLU A 834 8.06 -4.07 5.34
C GLU A 834 6.61 -3.85 4.89
N HIS A 835 6.28 -2.63 4.45
CA HIS A 835 4.96 -2.34 3.89
C HIS A 835 4.71 -3.07 2.57
N ALA A 836 5.74 -3.30 1.75
CA ALA A 836 5.66 -4.07 0.52
C ALA A 836 5.59 -5.59 0.73
N ALA A 837 6.24 -6.09 1.79
CA ALA A 837 6.37 -7.50 2.12
C ALA A 837 5.09 -8.09 2.70
N ARG A 838 4.42 -7.33 3.58
CA ARG A 838 3.21 -7.77 4.27
C ARG A 838 2.14 -8.15 3.24
N GLY A 839 1.64 -9.37 3.31
CA GLY A 839 0.45 -9.82 2.61
C GLY A 839 -0.83 -9.34 3.29
N MET A 840 -1.98 -9.62 2.68
CA MET A 840 -3.28 -9.41 3.35
C MET A 840 -3.41 -10.28 4.60
N ASP A 841 -2.73 -11.44 4.60
CA ASP A 841 -2.50 -12.32 5.75
C ASP A 841 -1.04 -12.74 5.86
N ALA A 842 -0.70 -13.43 6.95
CA ALA A 842 0.64 -13.95 7.21
C ALA A 842 1.12 -14.96 6.15
N ALA A 843 0.20 -15.69 5.51
CA ALA A 843 0.49 -16.66 4.45
C ALA A 843 0.80 -16.01 3.09
N ASP A 844 0.30 -14.79 2.83
CA ASP A 844 0.50 -14.04 1.58
C ASP A 844 1.78 -13.17 1.61
N LEU A 845 2.72 -13.52 2.47
CA LEU A 845 3.97 -12.78 2.64
C LEU A 845 4.82 -12.90 1.36
N ASP A 846 5.20 -11.76 0.77
CA ASP A 846 6.18 -11.73 -0.32
C ASP A 846 7.55 -12.03 0.29
N VAL A 847 7.90 -13.32 0.36
CA VAL A 847 9.11 -13.82 1.05
C VAL A 847 10.37 -13.08 0.56
N PRO A 848 10.65 -12.91 -0.74
CA PRO A 848 11.80 -12.13 -1.20
C PRO A 848 11.83 -10.70 -0.65
N THR A 849 10.68 -10.02 -0.63
CA THR A 849 10.56 -8.64 -0.15
C THR A 849 10.65 -8.57 1.39
N ALA A 850 10.10 -9.57 2.10
CA ALA A 850 10.20 -9.71 3.54
C ALA A 850 11.65 -9.96 3.99
N LYS A 851 12.38 -10.79 3.24
CA LYS A 851 13.83 -11.00 3.43
C LYS A 851 14.60 -9.68 3.33
N ARG A 852 14.32 -8.86 2.32
CA ARG A 852 14.88 -7.49 2.20
C ARG A 852 14.53 -6.63 3.41
N ALA A 853 13.27 -6.61 3.83
CA ALA A 853 12.84 -5.86 5.00
C ALA A 853 13.58 -6.28 6.29
N VAL A 854 13.72 -7.58 6.53
CA VAL A 854 14.51 -8.13 7.67
C VAL A 854 15.94 -7.62 7.62
N TRP A 855 16.60 -7.71 6.46
CA TRP A 855 17.97 -7.23 6.30
C TRP A 855 18.10 -5.74 6.64
N PHE A 856 17.24 -4.90 6.07
CA PHE A 856 17.27 -3.45 6.33
C PHE A 856 16.85 -3.12 7.77
N LEU A 857 15.96 -3.89 8.40
CA LEU A 857 15.62 -3.73 9.82
C LEU A 857 16.81 -4.05 10.73
N LYS A 858 17.60 -5.07 10.40
CA LYS A 858 18.85 -5.39 11.11
C LYS A 858 19.87 -4.27 10.90
N ALA A 859 20.09 -3.82 9.66
CA ALA A 859 21.00 -2.71 9.35
C ALA A 859 20.56 -1.40 10.06
N ALA A 860 19.27 -1.10 10.09
CA ALA A 860 18.71 0.04 10.83
C ALA A 860 18.87 -0.11 12.34
N ALA A 861 18.73 -1.33 12.87
CA ALA A 861 19.00 -1.60 14.28
C ALA A 861 20.48 -1.42 14.61
N GLU A 862 21.39 -1.90 13.77
CA GLU A 862 22.84 -1.71 13.93
C GLU A 862 23.22 -0.24 13.83
N GLU A 863 22.64 0.51 12.90
CA GLU A 863 22.82 1.96 12.79
C GLU A 863 22.28 2.68 14.02
N ALA A 864 21.09 2.32 14.51
CA ALA A 864 20.52 2.85 15.74
C ALA A 864 21.33 2.46 16.99
N MET A 865 21.92 1.27 17.02
CA MET A 865 22.84 0.85 18.09
C MET A 865 24.15 1.64 18.03
N LYS A 866 24.72 1.83 16.84
CA LYS A 866 25.88 2.71 16.62
C LYS A 866 25.56 4.12 17.11
N ALA A 867 24.35 4.61 16.82
CA ALA A 867 23.83 5.91 17.25
C ALA A 867 23.25 5.97 18.70
N ASN A 868 23.47 4.94 19.53
CA ASN A 868 23.04 4.85 20.94
C ASN A 868 21.55 5.07 21.22
N ALA A 869 20.71 4.54 20.34
CA ALA A 869 19.26 4.63 20.44
C ALA A 869 18.64 3.27 20.69
N HIS A 870 18.87 2.73 21.88
CA HIS A 870 18.47 1.36 22.22
C HIS A 870 16.97 1.14 22.16
N ALA A 871 16.16 2.15 22.47
CA ALA A 871 14.71 2.05 22.34
C ALA A 871 14.30 1.82 20.87
N ASP A 872 14.96 2.48 19.93
CA ASP A 872 14.65 2.35 18.50
C ASP A 872 15.32 1.13 17.89
N ALA A 873 16.56 0.81 18.26
CA ALA A 873 17.20 -0.46 17.93
C ALA A 873 16.39 -1.66 18.43
N GLN A 874 15.83 -1.59 19.64
CA GLN A 874 14.94 -2.62 20.17
C GLN A 874 13.61 -2.67 19.39
N LYS A 875 13.06 -1.54 18.95
CA LYS A 875 11.89 -1.53 18.04
C LYS A 875 12.22 -2.16 16.69
N TYR A 876 13.37 -1.86 16.10
CA TYR A 876 13.81 -2.45 14.83
C TYR A 876 14.09 -3.94 14.98
N MET A 877 14.74 -4.37 16.07
CA MET A 877 14.95 -5.78 16.39
C MET A 877 13.65 -6.51 16.73
N ALA A 878 12.69 -5.85 17.37
CA ALA A 878 11.36 -6.41 17.60
C ALA A 878 10.61 -6.61 16.28
N ARG A 879 10.61 -5.62 15.39
CA ARG A 879 10.03 -5.74 14.03
C ARG A 879 10.75 -6.80 13.20
N HIS A 880 12.07 -6.87 13.30
CA HIS A 880 12.89 -7.91 12.68
C HIS A 880 12.45 -9.27 13.19
N ALA A 881 12.36 -9.47 14.51
CA ALA A 881 11.92 -10.73 15.11
C ALA A 881 10.48 -11.06 14.72
N ASP A 882 9.56 -10.08 14.73
CA ASP A 882 8.17 -10.26 14.31
C ASP A 882 8.10 -10.75 12.86
N LEU A 883 8.85 -10.13 11.95
CA LEU A 883 8.87 -10.52 10.53
C LEU A 883 9.63 -11.83 10.30
N TRP A 884 10.72 -12.06 11.05
CA TRP A 884 11.52 -13.30 11.02
C TRP A 884 10.70 -14.50 11.46
N ASN A 885 9.88 -14.36 12.50
CA ASN A 885 9.01 -15.42 13.00
C ASN A 885 7.89 -15.82 12.02
N ILE A 886 7.59 -14.96 11.03
CA ILE A 886 6.57 -15.21 10.01
C ILE A 886 7.21 -15.79 8.73
N LEU A 887 8.54 -15.72 8.57
CA LEU A 887 9.22 -16.31 7.42
C LEU A 887 9.20 -17.85 7.50
N PRO A 888 8.93 -18.56 6.39
CA PRO A 888 8.94 -20.03 6.36
C PRO A 888 10.35 -20.58 6.63
N ALA A 889 10.45 -21.75 7.26
CA ALA A 889 11.72 -22.36 7.68
C ALA A 889 12.70 -22.68 6.54
N SER A 890 12.23 -22.73 5.29
CA SER A 890 13.06 -22.87 4.09
C SER A 890 13.82 -21.59 3.69
N ALA A 891 13.71 -20.52 4.49
CA ALA A 891 14.35 -19.22 4.26
C ALA A 891 15.63 -19.06 5.11
N GLU A 892 16.64 -19.90 4.92
CA GLU A 892 17.89 -19.79 5.70
C GLU A 892 18.65 -18.47 5.44
N PRO A 893 19.45 -17.98 6.41
CA PRO A 893 20.12 -16.69 6.34
C PRO A 893 21.14 -16.57 5.20
N PHE A 894 21.78 -17.68 4.81
CA PHE A 894 22.83 -17.68 3.77
C PHE A 894 22.23 -17.59 2.36
N ASP A 895 21.05 -18.18 2.13
CA ASP A 895 20.27 -18.01 0.89
C ASP A 895 19.82 -16.55 0.70
N LEU A 896 19.77 -15.77 1.77
CA LEU A 896 19.33 -14.38 1.81
C LEU A 896 20.39 -13.41 1.27
N GLU A 897 21.66 -13.58 1.68
CA GLU A 897 22.78 -12.78 1.20
C GLU A 897 23.12 -13.11 -0.26
N MET A 898 22.98 -14.38 -0.65
CA MET A 898 23.33 -14.82 -1.99
C MET A 898 22.22 -14.56 -3.02
N ALA A 899 20.94 -14.69 -2.66
CA ALA A 899 19.84 -14.28 -3.53
C ALA A 899 19.85 -12.76 -3.78
N LEU A 900 20.29 -11.94 -2.83
CA LEU A 900 20.45 -10.49 -3.01
C LEU A 900 21.63 -10.14 -3.93
N GLY A 901 22.72 -10.91 -3.89
CA GLY A 901 23.85 -10.73 -4.81
C GLY A 901 23.53 -11.15 -6.25
N LEU A 902 22.75 -12.23 -6.43
CA LEU A 902 22.47 -12.85 -7.73
C LEU A 902 21.24 -12.27 -8.45
N VAL A 903 20.22 -11.79 -7.73
CA VAL A 903 19.01 -11.21 -8.34
C VAL A 903 19.24 -9.78 -8.87
N ASP A 904 20.19 -9.04 -8.30
CA ASP A 904 20.34 -7.60 -8.55
C ASP A 904 21.59 -7.22 -9.40
N GLY A 905 22.36 -8.19 -9.92
CA GLY A 905 23.54 -7.90 -10.75
C GLY A 905 24.60 -7.03 -10.06
N ASN A 906 24.60 -7.00 -8.72
CA ASN A 906 25.48 -6.14 -7.93
C ASN A 906 26.82 -6.85 -7.65
N GLU A 907 27.77 -6.68 -8.57
CA GLU A 907 29.11 -7.29 -8.51
C GLU A 907 29.84 -7.06 -7.19
N LYS A 908 29.64 -5.91 -6.53
CA LYS A 908 30.27 -5.60 -5.25
C LYS A 908 29.73 -6.45 -4.10
N LEU A 909 28.40 -6.61 -4.05
CA LEU A 909 27.74 -7.40 -3.02
C LEU A 909 28.05 -8.89 -3.21
N LEU A 910 28.00 -9.37 -4.47
CA LEU A 910 28.36 -10.74 -4.82
C LEU A 910 29.81 -11.08 -4.43
N LYS A 911 30.74 -10.16 -4.69
CA LYS A 911 32.15 -10.33 -4.32
C LYS A 911 32.36 -10.41 -2.80
N GLN A 912 31.67 -9.55 -2.03
CA GLN A 912 31.74 -9.58 -0.56
C GLN A 912 31.22 -10.91 0.00
N VAL A 913 30.12 -11.43 -0.54
CA VAL A 913 29.55 -12.72 -0.13
C VAL A 913 30.49 -13.88 -0.45
N LEU A 914 31.12 -13.88 -1.63
CA LEU A 914 32.10 -14.91 -2.02
C LEU A 914 33.36 -14.87 -1.15
N ASP A 915 33.91 -13.68 -0.87
CA ASP A 915 35.07 -13.51 0.01
C ASP A 915 34.75 -13.96 1.44
N GLN A 916 33.54 -13.68 1.93
CA GLN A 916 33.08 -14.13 3.24
C GLN A 916 32.91 -15.66 3.30
N PHE A 917 32.38 -16.28 2.24
CA PHE A 917 32.28 -17.74 2.13
C PHE A 917 33.66 -18.40 2.17
N ILE A 918 34.63 -17.89 1.40
CA ILE A 918 36.01 -18.41 1.38
C ILE A 918 36.62 -18.31 2.78
N THR A 919 36.44 -17.16 3.43
CA THR A 919 37.02 -16.90 4.76
C THR A 919 36.40 -17.83 5.81
N ASN A 920 35.06 -17.87 5.90
CA ASN A 920 34.34 -18.69 6.87
C ASN A 920 34.62 -20.19 6.69
N THR A 921 34.65 -20.67 5.44
CA THR A 921 34.91 -22.09 5.14
C THR A 921 36.35 -22.46 5.45
N SER A 922 37.32 -21.58 5.16
CA SER A 922 38.73 -21.78 5.53
C SER A 922 38.91 -21.87 7.04
N THR A 923 38.32 -20.94 7.79
CA THR A 923 38.37 -20.93 9.26
C THR A 923 37.69 -22.16 9.85
N SER A 924 36.53 -22.56 9.31
CA SER A 924 35.81 -23.75 9.78
C SER A 924 36.63 -25.02 9.54
N LEU A 925 37.29 -25.13 8.40
CA LEU A 925 38.12 -26.28 8.05
C LEU A 925 39.41 -26.38 8.90
N GLU A 926 40.02 -25.24 9.26
CA GLU A 926 41.09 -25.20 10.27
C GLU A 926 40.62 -25.58 11.67
N ASN A 927 39.43 -25.13 12.07
CA ASN A 927 38.83 -25.48 13.36
C ASN A 927 38.52 -26.98 13.45
N LEU A 928 38.03 -27.60 12.37
CA LEU A 928 37.80 -29.04 12.31
C LEU A 928 39.12 -29.82 12.47
N LYS A 929 40.18 -29.42 11.75
CA LYS A 929 41.51 -30.05 11.86
C LYS A 929 42.11 -29.95 13.26
N THR A 930 42.06 -28.76 13.86
CA THR A 930 42.62 -28.52 15.20
C THR A 930 41.85 -29.26 16.28
N THR A 931 40.52 -29.35 16.14
CA THR A 931 39.66 -30.12 17.04
C THR A 931 39.96 -31.62 16.95
N LEU A 932 40.12 -32.16 15.74
CA LEU A 932 40.48 -33.57 15.56
C LEU A 932 41.90 -33.89 16.07
N ALA A 933 42.87 -33.01 15.84
CA ALA A 933 44.24 -33.17 16.33
C ALA A 933 44.29 -33.24 17.87
N LYS A 934 43.56 -32.35 18.56
CA LYS A 934 43.44 -32.39 20.03
C LYS A 934 42.78 -33.68 20.53
N ALA A 935 41.73 -34.14 19.85
CA ALA A 935 41.05 -35.40 20.20
C ALA A 935 41.95 -36.64 20.06
N ILE A 936 42.91 -36.61 19.12
CA ILE A 936 43.91 -37.68 18.94
C ILE A 936 44.99 -37.61 20.03
N GLU A 937 45.49 -36.42 20.37
CA GLU A 937 46.48 -36.24 21.44
C GLU A 937 45.92 -36.63 22.83
N GLU A 938 44.67 -36.27 23.12
CA GLU A 938 43.99 -36.64 24.37
C GLU A 938 43.75 -38.16 24.49
N ASN A 939 43.59 -38.87 23.36
CA ASN A 939 43.47 -40.34 23.33
C ASN A 939 44.84 -41.07 23.30
N ALA A 940 45.94 -40.38 22.99
CA ALA A 940 47.27 -40.97 22.85
C ALA A 940 48.15 -40.89 24.13
N ALA A 941 47.71 -40.20 25.19
CA ALA A 941 48.46 -40.08 26.44
C ALA A 941 48.23 -41.28 27.40
N PRO A 942 49.25 -42.11 27.71
CA PRO A 942 49.10 -43.18 28.70
C PRO A 942 49.31 -42.62 30.11
N SER A 943 48.24 -42.47 30.89
CA SER A 943 48.33 -42.15 32.32
C SER A 943 48.44 -43.44 33.14
N ALA A 944 49.70 -43.85 33.36
CA ALA A 944 50.10 -44.74 34.44
C ALA A 944 50.21 -43.93 35.75
N ALA A 945 49.26 -44.10 36.68
CA ALA A 945 49.41 -43.85 38.12
C ALA A 945 48.14 -44.27 38.88
N ASP A 946 48.19 -45.51 39.36
CA ASP A 946 48.02 -45.90 40.76
C ASP A 946 46.68 -45.78 41.54
N THR A 947 46.39 -46.94 42.16
CA THR A 947 45.50 -47.28 43.28
C THR A 947 43.98 -47.10 43.20
N GLY A 948 43.28 -48.21 43.45
CA GLY A 948 41.84 -48.35 43.32
C GLY A 948 41.03 -47.66 44.41
N ASN A 949 40.00 -46.92 43.98
CA ASN A 949 38.63 -47.03 44.44
C ASN A 949 37.78 -46.06 43.61
N SER A 950 37.00 -46.55 42.64
CA SER A 950 35.95 -45.75 42.00
C SER A 950 34.82 -46.64 41.48
N SER A 951 33.58 -46.21 41.72
CA SER A 951 32.35 -46.97 41.47
C SER A 951 32.00 -47.04 39.96
N PRO A 952 31.13 -47.98 39.54
CA PRO A 952 30.69 -48.10 38.14
C PRO A 952 30.07 -46.80 37.59
N GLU A 953 29.49 -45.95 38.44
CA GLU A 953 28.90 -44.66 38.06
C GLU A 953 29.96 -43.57 37.79
N GLN A 954 31.11 -43.61 38.46
CA GLN A 954 32.22 -42.70 38.16
C GLN A 954 32.92 -43.07 36.84
N ARG A 955 32.89 -44.35 36.44
CA ARG A 955 33.32 -44.78 35.09
C ARG A 955 32.34 -44.34 33.99
N LYS A 956 31.03 -44.32 34.27
CA LYS A 956 30.01 -43.80 33.32
C LYS A 956 30.06 -42.27 33.15
N LYS A 957 30.35 -41.51 34.20
CA LYS A 957 30.51 -40.04 34.09
C LYS A 957 31.81 -39.60 33.42
N LYS A 958 32.88 -40.41 33.44
CA LYS A 958 34.11 -40.13 32.69
C LYS A 958 34.00 -40.47 31.20
N ALA A 959 33.09 -41.37 30.82
CA ALA A 959 32.80 -41.72 29.42
C ALA A 959 31.85 -40.73 28.72
N LEU A 960 31.02 -39.98 29.45
CA LEU A 960 30.18 -38.91 28.86
C LEU A 960 30.91 -37.58 28.63
N GLY A 961 32.18 -37.48 29.02
CA GLY A 961 33.01 -36.29 28.78
C GLY A 961 33.79 -36.31 27.46
N SER A 962 33.67 -37.36 26.63
CA SER A 962 34.52 -37.58 25.45
C SER A 962 33.88 -37.31 24.08
N ASP A 963 32.64 -36.78 24.02
CA ASP A 963 31.93 -36.52 22.74
C ASP A 963 31.85 -35.03 22.33
N SER A 964 32.34 -34.11 23.16
CA SER A 964 32.35 -32.65 22.88
C SER A 964 33.01 -32.26 21.53
N TRP A 965 34.10 -32.95 21.19
CA TRP A 965 34.81 -32.71 19.93
C TRP A 965 34.04 -33.26 18.71
N ARG A 966 33.24 -34.32 18.89
CA ARG A 966 32.39 -34.88 17.82
C ARG A 966 31.24 -33.95 17.47
N ASP A 967 30.59 -33.36 18.47
CA ASP A 967 29.55 -32.35 18.25
C ASP A 967 30.12 -31.12 17.54
N THR A 968 31.30 -30.65 17.97
CA THR A 968 31.99 -29.53 17.32
C THR A 968 32.35 -29.85 15.86
N MET A 969 32.81 -31.07 15.58
CA MET A 969 33.10 -31.56 14.23
C MET A 969 31.84 -31.65 13.37
N ARG A 970 30.75 -32.17 13.95
CA ARG A 970 29.46 -32.33 13.29
C ARG A 970 28.87 -30.98 12.86
N PHE A 971 28.79 -30.02 13.78
CA PHE A 971 28.26 -28.69 13.49
C PHE A 971 29.14 -27.92 12.49
N GLY A 972 30.46 -28.06 12.57
CA GLY A 972 31.37 -27.43 11.61
C GLY A 972 31.23 -28.03 10.20
N ALA A 973 31.10 -29.36 10.08
CA ALA A 973 30.88 -30.03 8.80
C ALA A 973 29.50 -29.67 8.21
N GLN A 974 28.44 -29.68 9.02
CA GLN A 974 27.10 -29.30 8.60
C GLN A 974 27.01 -27.84 8.13
N GLY A 975 27.75 -26.92 8.77
CA GLY A 975 27.84 -25.53 8.34
C GLY A 975 28.51 -25.35 6.97
N ILE A 976 29.54 -26.15 6.68
CA ILE A 976 30.20 -26.15 5.36
C ILE A 976 29.27 -26.77 4.31
N ALA A 977 28.54 -27.84 4.65
CA ALA A 977 27.59 -28.50 3.75
C ALA A 977 26.48 -27.54 3.29
N SER A 978 25.82 -26.88 4.24
CA SER A 978 24.75 -25.91 3.95
C SER A 978 25.27 -24.79 3.04
N ALA A 979 26.38 -24.16 3.39
CA ALA A 979 26.95 -23.06 2.60
C ALA A 979 27.39 -23.49 1.19
N ALA A 980 27.92 -24.71 1.03
CA ALA A 980 28.33 -25.27 -0.26
C ALA A 980 27.15 -25.66 -1.15
N SER A 981 26.09 -26.23 -0.57
CA SER A 981 24.85 -26.57 -1.26
C SER A 981 24.18 -25.33 -1.84
N THR A 982 24.08 -24.27 -1.03
CA THR A 982 23.57 -22.96 -1.44
C THR A 982 24.35 -22.42 -2.65
N LEU A 983 25.68 -22.56 -2.69
CA LEU A 983 26.54 -22.12 -3.82
C LEU A 983 26.48 -23.02 -5.07
N GLY A 984 25.69 -24.10 -5.05
CA GLY A 984 25.68 -25.10 -6.12
C GLY A 984 26.94 -25.96 -6.16
N ALA A 985 27.81 -25.89 -5.14
CA ALA A 985 29.00 -26.72 -5.01
C ALA A 985 28.63 -28.10 -4.43
N SER A 986 27.83 -28.87 -5.17
CA SER A 986 27.25 -30.15 -4.73
C SER A 986 28.29 -31.16 -4.24
N LEU A 987 29.45 -31.23 -4.88
CA LEU A 987 30.55 -32.10 -4.47
C LEU A 987 31.13 -31.70 -3.11
N LEU A 988 31.24 -30.39 -2.84
CA LEU A 988 31.74 -29.88 -1.57
C LEU A 988 30.72 -30.12 -0.45
N SER A 989 29.43 -29.94 -0.72
CA SER A 989 28.34 -30.26 0.21
C SER A 989 28.35 -31.74 0.59
N GLN A 990 28.38 -32.61 -0.42
CA GLN A 990 28.38 -34.06 -0.22
C GLN A 990 29.59 -34.52 0.61
N LYS A 991 30.78 -33.96 0.36
CA LYS A 991 31.98 -34.25 1.14
C LYS A 991 31.88 -33.78 2.59
N ALA A 992 31.23 -32.64 2.84
CA ALA A 992 31.01 -32.14 4.19
C ALA A 992 30.00 -33.01 4.95
N GLU A 993 28.92 -33.46 4.30
CA GLU A 993 27.98 -34.43 4.84
C GLU A 993 28.64 -35.79 5.13
N THR A 994 29.59 -36.23 4.30
CA THR A 994 30.35 -37.47 4.52
C THR A 994 31.24 -37.37 5.76
N VAL A 995 31.83 -36.19 6.03
CA VAL A 995 32.56 -35.94 7.28
C VAL A 995 31.60 -35.97 8.48
N GLU A 996 30.41 -35.38 8.36
CA GLU A 996 29.38 -35.42 9.41
C GLU A 996 28.96 -36.86 9.74
N SER A 997 28.63 -37.65 8.71
CA SER A 997 28.21 -39.05 8.88
C SER A 997 29.33 -39.92 9.46
N SER A 998 30.57 -39.72 9.03
CA SER A 998 31.73 -40.46 9.54
C SER A 998 31.97 -40.19 11.04
N VAL A 999 31.76 -38.96 11.49
CA VAL A 999 31.85 -38.57 12.91
C VAL A 999 30.73 -39.22 13.74
N LEU A 1000 29.51 -39.30 13.20
CA LEU A 1000 28.35 -39.93 13.85
C LEU A 1000 28.47 -41.46 13.96
N GLU A 1001 29.05 -42.11 12.96
CA GLU A 1001 29.23 -43.57 12.91
C GLU A 1001 30.43 -44.07 13.73
N ALA A 1002 31.14 -43.16 14.43
CA ALA A 1002 32.30 -43.46 15.27
C ALA A 1002 33.43 -44.22 14.54
N THR A 1003 33.69 -43.87 13.28
CA THR A 1003 34.82 -44.36 12.48
C THR A 1003 36.17 -44.01 13.10
N SER A 1004 37.22 -44.74 12.73
CA SER A 1004 38.55 -44.54 13.30
C SER A 1004 39.04 -43.11 13.03
N PRO A 1005 39.85 -42.49 13.92
CA PRO A 1005 40.37 -41.14 13.68
C PRO A 1005 41.12 -41.00 12.34
N HIS A 1006 41.69 -42.09 11.83
CA HIS A 1006 42.36 -42.14 10.52
C HIS A 1006 41.40 -42.03 9.33
N GLU A 1007 40.17 -42.57 9.43
CA GLU A 1007 39.14 -42.43 8.39
C GLU A 1007 38.58 -41.00 8.35
N ILE A 1008 38.36 -40.38 9.50
CA ILE A 1008 37.90 -38.98 9.60
C ILE A 1008 38.96 -38.02 9.03
N ILE A 1009 40.26 -38.30 9.20
CA ILE A 1009 41.34 -37.52 8.58
C ILE A 1009 41.28 -37.61 7.05
N ALA A 1010 41.03 -38.80 6.50
CA ALA A 1010 40.95 -39.00 5.05
C ALA A 1010 39.74 -38.25 4.44
N GLU A 1011 38.59 -38.29 5.10
CA GLU A 1011 37.40 -37.54 4.65
C GLU A 1011 37.56 -36.02 4.80
N LEU A 1012 38.23 -35.55 5.86
CA LEU A 1012 38.58 -34.12 5.99
C LEU A 1012 39.56 -33.65 4.89
N GLN A 1013 40.51 -34.49 4.50
CA GLN A 1013 41.41 -34.19 3.37
C GLN A 1013 40.64 -34.13 2.05
N ALA A 1014 39.69 -35.05 1.82
CA ALA A 1014 38.83 -35.02 0.65
C ALA A 1014 37.92 -33.77 0.61
N LEU A 1015 37.41 -33.34 1.77
CA LEU A 1015 36.66 -32.09 1.91
C LEU A 1015 37.53 -30.86 1.59
N GLU A 1016 38.76 -30.84 2.08
CA GLU A 1016 39.72 -29.76 1.83
C GLU A 1016 40.11 -29.65 0.35
N ASP A 1017 40.36 -30.79 -0.30
CA ASP A 1017 40.72 -30.83 -1.72
C ASP A 1017 39.54 -30.36 -2.59
N SER A 1018 38.31 -30.74 -2.22
CA SER A 1018 37.10 -30.22 -2.87
C SER A 1018 36.96 -28.71 -2.64
N PHE A 1019 37.30 -28.18 -1.46
CA PHE A 1019 37.25 -26.75 -1.18
C PHE A 1019 38.31 -25.97 -1.96
N LYS A 1020 39.53 -26.51 -2.09
CA LYS A 1020 40.59 -25.93 -2.94
C LYS A 1020 40.19 -25.88 -4.40
N ALA A 1021 39.51 -26.91 -4.92
CA ALA A 1021 38.99 -26.92 -6.28
C ALA A 1021 37.92 -25.85 -6.51
N VAL A 1022 36.99 -25.68 -5.58
CA VAL A 1022 35.96 -24.62 -5.63
C VAL A 1022 36.61 -23.23 -5.55
N LYS A 1023 37.57 -23.03 -4.66
CA LYS A 1023 38.33 -21.77 -4.53
C LYS A 1023 39.15 -21.42 -5.78
N ALA A 1024 39.71 -22.42 -6.46
CA ALA A 1024 40.48 -22.23 -7.69
C ALA A 1024 39.60 -21.87 -8.91
N GLY A 1025 38.32 -22.27 -8.88
CA GLY A 1025 37.33 -21.89 -9.90
C GLY A 1025 36.68 -20.52 -9.68
N MET A 1026 36.99 -19.85 -8.57
CA MET A 1026 36.50 -18.49 -8.28
C MET A 1026 37.47 -17.44 -8.85
N PRO A 1027 36.98 -16.34 -9.45
CA PRO A 1027 37.84 -15.35 -10.10
C PRO A 1027 38.84 -14.73 -9.12
N ALA A 1028 40.14 -14.88 -9.39
CA ALA A 1028 41.20 -14.32 -8.56
C ALA A 1028 41.22 -12.78 -8.64
N GLY A 1029 41.22 -12.12 -7.48
CA GLY A 1029 41.32 -10.66 -7.41
C GLY A 1029 42.63 -10.13 -7.99
N SER A 1030 42.54 -9.30 -9.03
CA SER A 1030 43.64 -8.44 -9.47
C SER A 1030 43.88 -7.32 -8.46
N GLY A 1031 44.58 -7.67 -7.38
CA GLY A 1031 45.06 -6.76 -6.35
C GLY A 1031 46.55 -6.97 -6.11
N GLN A 1032 47.37 -6.72 -7.12
CA GLN A 1032 48.80 -6.46 -6.93
C GLN A 1032 49.18 -5.26 -7.81
N GLU A 1033 49.19 -4.08 -7.21
CA GLU A 1033 49.96 -2.95 -7.69
C GLU A 1033 51.45 -3.34 -7.64
N SER A 1034 52.00 -3.71 -8.80
CA SER A 1034 53.44 -3.77 -8.99
C SER A 1034 53.97 -2.34 -9.13
N VAL A 1035 54.66 -1.89 -8.09
CA VAL A 1035 55.59 -0.77 -8.14
C VAL A 1035 56.67 -1.09 -9.17
N ALA A 1036 56.70 -0.34 -10.27
CA ALA A 1036 57.85 -0.26 -11.16
C ALA A 1036 57.99 1.18 -11.68
N ASP A 1037 59.13 1.76 -11.32
CA ASP A 1037 59.65 3.07 -11.70
C ASP A 1037 59.73 3.28 -13.22
N GLY A 1038 59.74 4.56 -13.61
CA GLY A 1038 60.71 5.01 -14.62
C GLY A 1038 60.16 5.45 -15.98
N GLU A 1039 60.06 6.78 -16.11
CA GLU A 1039 60.59 7.58 -17.22
C GLU A 1039 60.06 7.42 -18.66
N SER A 1040 59.53 8.57 -19.16
CA SER A 1040 59.78 9.14 -20.51
C SER A 1040 59.16 8.39 -21.71
N ALA A 1041 58.74 8.99 -22.83
CA ALA A 1041 58.84 10.33 -23.39
C ALA A 1041 57.73 10.49 -24.46
N GLU A 1042 57.30 11.74 -24.69
CA GLU A 1042 57.10 12.38 -26.01
C GLU A 1042 57.02 11.48 -27.27
N LYS A 1043 55.97 11.61 -28.11
CA LYS A 1043 55.85 12.64 -29.18
C LYS A 1043 54.80 12.30 -30.26
N ASP A 1044 54.16 13.39 -30.71
CA ASP A 1044 53.73 13.73 -32.08
C ASP A 1044 52.70 12.90 -32.87
N GLY A 1045 51.76 13.63 -33.48
CA GLY A 1045 51.27 13.27 -34.82
C GLY A 1045 49.83 13.64 -35.21
N ARG A 1046 49.63 14.91 -35.55
CA ARG A 1046 48.46 15.54 -36.23
C ARG A 1046 47.75 14.69 -37.31
N GLY A 1047 46.43 14.90 -37.49
CA GLY A 1047 45.85 14.96 -38.85
C GLY A 1047 44.39 14.54 -39.08
N SER A 1048 43.51 15.54 -39.17
CA SER A 1048 42.31 15.67 -40.04
C SER A 1048 41.12 14.68 -39.93
N GLY A 1049 39.95 15.26 -39.64
CA GLY A 1049 38.66 14.57 -39.59
C GLY A 1049 37.77 14.73 -40.83
N LYS A 1050 36.85 13.75 -40.99
CA LYS A 1050 35.41 13.91 -41.22
C LYS A 1050 34.70 12.59 -40.82
N PRO A 1051 33.45 12.64 -40.35
CA PRO A 1051 32.92 11.65 -39.41
C PRO A 1051 32.40 10.39 -40.12
N LYS A 1052 32.80 9.23 -39.63
CA LYS A 1052 32.09 7.96 -39.86
C LYS A 1052 31.59 7.48 -38.51
N GLU A 1053 30.31 7.16 -38.47
CA GLU A 1053 29.63 6.50 -37.38
C GLU A 1053 30.37 5.21 -36.99
N SER A 1054 30.86 5.15 -35.76
CA SER A 1054 31.20 3.89 -35.09
C SER A 1054 30.95 4.06 -33.60
N ARG A 1055 29.91 3.39 -33.11
CA ARG A 1055 29.60 3.21 -31.68
C ARG A 1055 30.83 2.63 -30.97
N PRO A 1056 31.16 3.09 -29.74
CA PRO A 1056 32.10 2.36 -28.89
C PRO A 1056 31.37 1.12 -28.35
N THR A 1057 31.77 -0.07 -28.78
CA THR A 1057 31.39 -1.32 -28.12
C THR A 1057 32.06 -1.37 -26.76
N SER A 1058 31.25 -1.35 -25.72
CA SER A 1058 31.60 -1.55 -24.32
C SER A 1058 32.29 -2.91 -24.14
N LYS A 1059 33.54 -2.88 -23.64
CA LYS A 1059 34.25 -4.06 -23.10
C LYS A 1059 33.60 -4.66 -21.83
N GLY A 1060 32.33 -4.35 -21.57
CA GLY A 1060 31.56 -4.87 -20.43
C GLY A 1060 30.68 -6.07 -20.79
N ASP A 1061 30.27 -6.21 -22.06
CA ASP A 1061 29.37 -7.31 -22.48
C ASP A 1061 30.13 -8.61 -22.79
N ASP A 1062 31.39 -8.53 -23.20
CA ASP A 1062 32.21 -9.72 -23.50
C ASP A 1062 32.56 -10.54 -22.23
N LEU A 1063 32.54 -9.92 -21.05
CA LEU A 1063 32.83 -10.58 -19.78
C LEU A 1063 31.67 -11.49 -19.32
N LEU A 1064 30.42 -11.08 -19.56
CA LEU A 1064 29.23 -11.91 -19.30
C LEU A 1064 29.17 -13.12 -20.24
N ASP A 1065 29.55 -12.95 -21.50
CA ASP A 1065 29.58 -14.03 -22.50
C ASP A 1065 30.75 -15.02 -22.28
N GLU A 1066 31.87 -14.57 -21.69
CA GLU A 1066 32.93 -15.48 -21.19
C GLU A 1066 32.52 -16.19 -19.90
N MET A 1067 31.88 -15.50 -18.95
CA MET A 1067 31.37 -16.10 -17.71
C MET A 1067 30.31 -17.18 -17.96
N MET A 1068 29.46 -17.01 -18.99
CA MET A 1068 28.45 -17.98 -19.40
C MET A 1068 29.03 -19.21 -20.14
N LYS A 1069 30.27 -19.14 -20.63
CA LYS A 1069 30.92 -20.25 -21.36
C LYS A 1069 31.64 -21.25 -20.45
N GLU A 1070 32.10 -20.82 -19.27
CA GLU A 1070 32.92 -21.68 -18.38
C GLU A 1070 32.19 -22.21 -17.14
N ALA A 1071 30.96 -21.77 -16.84
CA ALA A 1071 30.14 -22.42 -15.82
C ALA A 1071 29.70 -23.82 -16.27
N PRO A 1072 29.66 -24.85 -15.39
CA PRO A 1072 29.18 -26.18 -15.78
C PRO A 1072 27.74 -26.05 -16.26
N LYS A 1073 27.49 -26.31 -17.55
CA LYS A 1073 26.19 -26.17 -18.22
C LYS A 1073 25.01 -26.81 -17.46
N GLN A 1074 25.29 -27.79 -16.60
CA GLN A 1074 24.33 -28.43 -15.70
C GLN A 1074 23.69 -27.43 -14.71
N LEU A 1075 24.50 -26.53 -14.12
CA LEU A 1075 24.06 -25.59 -13.08
C LEU A 1075 23.08 -24.54 -13.62
N VAL A 1076 23.31 -24.09 -14.86
CA VAL A 1076 22.45 -23.13 -15.56
C VAL A 1076 21.16 -23.79 -16.07
N MET A 1077 21.22 -25.05 -16.50
CA MET A 1077 20.03 -25.79 -16.92
C MET A 1077 19.11 -26.10 -15.74
N ASP A 1078 19.67 -26.56 -14.61
CA ASP A 1078 18.90 -26.84 -13.39
C ASP A 1078 18.27 -25.55 -12.82
N TRP A 1079 18.93 -24.39 -12.99
CA TRP A 1079 18.39 -23.08 -12.62
C TRP A 1079 17.26 -22.58 -13.54
N SER A 1080 17.34 -22.83 -14.85
CA SER A 1080 16.26 -22.46 -15.78
C SER A 1080 14.99 -23.30 -15.56
N ALA A 1081 15.14 -24.54 -15.09
CA ALA A 1081 14.04 -25.45 -14.80
C ALA A 1081 13.38 -25.19 -13.44
N ALA A 1082 14.07 -24.56 -12.50
CA ALA A 1082 13.52 -24.13 -11.21
C ALA A 1082 12.80 -22.76 -11.24
N LEU A 1083 13.06 -21.98 -12.29
CA LEU A 1083 12.43 -20.66 -12.55
C LEU A 1083 11.16 -20.75 -13.41
N ALA A 1084 10.93 -21.89 -14.08
CA ALA A 1084 9.71 -22.21 -14.82
C ALA A 1084 8.77 -23.04 -13.95
#